data_AF-A0AAE0VLI7-F1
#
_entry.id   AF-A0AAE0VLI7-F1
#
_cell.length_a   1.000
_cell.length_b   1.000
_cell.length_c   1.000
_cell.angle_alpha   90.00
_cell.angle_beta   90.00
_cell.angle_gamma   90.00
#
_symmetry.space_group_name_H-M   'P 1'
#
loop_
_entity.id
_entity.type
_entity.pdbx_description
1 polymer ?
#
loop_
_entity_poly.entity_id
_entity_poly.type
_entity_poly.pdbx_seq_one_letter_code
_entity_poly.pdbx_strand_id
1 'polypeptide(L)'
;MIYGAKIPFTDYRLPGYRNVQLGDIIVFVYPKDNSLNYVKRCVGMPGSTLEIREKKVYVDRVEYPLPPTGLFTDGVIPQSERDDRIFPKHSNYNRDFYGPITIPKKSDIIELNASNYYLYKDVLEYEGYKPSIMGSTVYLNGVQAGRVVLSQNYYFGLGDSRDNSEDSRYWGFIPELNMIGSPLLLYWSWDPNIISLFSRSLLAQEGSLYSGVGLGDFNTVTSPFSLGMSGVSIGVPNQSYVNLSNPAMQSATARTVVSASFSYAGYFQQTRESYAYNSNGRISNFSILIPIWKFAISASYLPLSNSSYNFKEVVSFSKDGFYPVSYSFQYSGIGGLIKIPVALSVTFFESPESGALRLGGSLDIYTGSFEKINYNTPISSTYSSKYSIITKTSFDTFGGYGSTIGLGYTTPSSIFSDHDSFTFGFVVEIPTSLVGNRTQYSDYTTIVTNNVLDGSGRRTVKIYDTTKIISNAETTIPLKLGVGISYSSVHLLIAGDFFFQDWTETKYLGSVLFNLTTSYKINFGASYTVDPRIEANFFLKWIYSVGFYYHKTPYTILNIDIVEYGTSLGISIPMGSSPFSKFNFSINYGRRGTLENKLIVEDILKLELGQNGQINVDELESIIFSVMNNMKSRRSVSNDVVIVNRNVVIKAKTTSQQELFSAAQTHDISFAIGPAGTGKTFISIAIAVAALKEKVVQKLILARPAIEAGENLGFLPGEISQKIEPYLKPLYDAIEYVLPQEKIKEYFEKKIIEVVPLAFMRGRTFSNAYMLLDEAQNATSMQMKMFITRLGQHSKAIIMGDISQTDLPSSQVSGLTEAVTLFKSIKGISFTYFDKTDVLRHKIVRDVIAAYEKKSK
;
A
#
# COMPACT_ATOMS: atom_id res chain seq x y z
N MET A 1 -19.12 -9.74 7.25
CA MET A 1 -19.57 -8.56 8.01
C MET A 1 -20.70 -9.00 8.93
N ILE A 2 -20.51 -8.93 10.25
CA ILE A 2 -21.43 -9.52 11.25
C ILE A 2 -22.86 -8.94 11.14
N TYR A 3 -22.99 -7.66 10.77
CA TYR A 3 -24.28 -6.93 10.70
C TYR A 3 -24.87 -6.80 9.28
N GLY A 4 -24.32 -7.53 8.29
CA GLY A 4 -24.77 -7.45 6.90
C GLY A 4 -24.07 -6.35 6.11
N ALA A 5 -23.65 -6.67 4.88
CA ALA A 5 -22.97 -5.70 4.00
C ALA A 5 -23.99 -4.81 3.28
N LYS A 6 -23.74 -3.49 3.23
CA LYS A 6 -24.50 -2.58 2.36
C LYS A 6 -24.20 -2.93 0.90
N ILE A 7 -25.23 -3.18 0.11
CA ILE A 7 -25.08 -3.43 -1.33
C ILE A 7 -24.64 -2.10 -1.96
N PRO A 8 -23.51 -2.06 -2.68
CA PRO A 8 -23.01 -0.84 -3.30
C PRO A 8 -24.10 -0.13 -4.12
N PHE A 9 -24.19 1.20 -3.97
CA PHE A 9 -25.13 2.06 -4.71
C PHE A 9 -26.62 1.85 -4.42
N THR A 10 -26.97 1.13 -3.34
CA THR A 10 -28.36 0.98 -2.88
C THR A 10 -28.47 1.20 -1.37
N ASP A 11 -29.68 1.37 -0.85
CA ASP A 11 -29.95 1.37 0.61
C ASP A 11 -30.29 -0.03 1.16
N TYR A 12 -30.21 -1.06 0.32
CA TYR A 12 -30.43 -2.44 0.73
C TYR A 12 -29.16 -3.04 1.36
N ARG A 13 -29.36 -3.81 2.43
CA ARG A 13 -28.31 -4.60 3.08
C ARG A 13 -28.55 -6.08 2.88
N LEU A 14 -27.47 -6.83 2.70
CA LEU A 14 -27.51 -8.28 2.81
C LEU A 14 -27.86 -8.67 4.26
N PRO A 15 -28.56 -9.80 4.48
CA PRO A 15 -28.84 -10.27 5.84
C PRO A 15 -27.55 -10.42 6.65
N GLY A 16 -27.50 -9.79 7.83
CA GLY A 16 -26.41 -9.98 8.79
C GLY A 16 -26.52 -11.32 9.53
N TYR A 17 -25.41 -11.78 10.10
CA TYR A 17 -25.41 -12.94 10.98
C TYR A 17 -26.12 -12.65 12.31
N ARG A 18 -26.03 -11.41 12.81
CA ARG A 18 -26.81 -10.88 13.94
C ARG A 18 -26.96 -9.36 13.86
N ASN A 19 -27.81 -8.79 14.70
CA ASN A 19 -27.93 -7.33 14.87
C ASN A 19 -26.84 -6.79 15.83
N VAL A 20 -26.64 -5.47 15.81
CA VAL A 20 -25.77 -4.76 16.77
C VAL A 20 -26.28 -5.01 18.18
N GLN A 21 -25.37 -5.28 19.10
CA GLN A 21 -25.65 -5.46 20.52
C GLN A 21 -24.90 -4.44 21.37
N LEU A 22 -25.44 -4.16 22.55
CA LEU A 22 -24.77 -3.33 23.55
C LEU A 22 -23.39 -3.92 23.87
N GLY A 23 -22.35 -3.10 23.78
CA GLY A 23 -20.96 -3.48 24.03
C GLY A 23 -20.15 -3.91 22.81
N ASP A 24 -20.79 -4.08 21.65
CA ASP A 24 -20.08 -4.41 20.41
C ASP A 24 -19.09 -3.30 19.99
N ILE A 25 -17.95 -3.69 19.40
CA ILE A 25 -17.09 -2.74 18.69
C ILE A 25 -17.67 -2.55 17.30
N ILE A 26 -18.06 -1.32 16.97
CA ILE A 26 -18.73 -0.98 15.72
C ILE A 26 -17.81 -0.13 14.84
N VAL A 27 -17.77 -0.47 13.55
CA VAL A 27 -17.16 0.31 12.47
C VAL A 27 -18.28 0.95 11.67
N PHE A 28 -18.20 2.26 11.46
CA PHE A 28 -19.23 3.03 10.76
C PHE A 28 -18.63 4.19 9.98
N VAL A 29 -19.34 4.64 8.95
CA VAL A 29 -19.03 5.88 8.21
C VAL A 29 -19.29 7.06 9.15
N TYR A 30 -18.29 7.92 9.34
CA TYR A 30 -18.39 9.05 10.26
C TYR A 30 -19.54 9.98 9.85
N PRO A 31 -20.53 10.24 10.73
CA PRO A 31 -21.75 10.93 10.31
C PRO A 31 -21.55 12.36 9.78
N LYS A 32 -20.51 13.08 10.23
CA LYS A 32 -20.21 14.44 9.76
C LYS A 32 -19.34 14.50 8.49
N ASP A 33 -18.65 13.42 8.14
CA ASP A 33 -17.82 13.33 6.94
C ASP A 33 -17.80 11.89 6.40
N ASN A 34 -18.51 11.70 5.29
CA ASN A 34 -18.68 10.39 4.66
C ASN A 34 -17.39 9.82 4.02
N SER A 35 -16.28 10.57 4.01
CA SER A 35 -14.98 10.06 3.55
C SER A 35 -14.20 9.32 4.65
N LEU A 36 -14.63 9.43 5.91
CA LEU A 36 -13.95 8.86 7.07
C LEU A 36 -14.73 7.68 7.67
N ASN A 37 -14.00 6.66 8.13
CA ASN A 37 -14.57 5.54 8.87
C ASN A 37 -14.07 5.56 10.31
N TYR A 38 -14.98 5.47 11.27
CA TYR A 38 -14.67 5.48 12.70
C TYR A 38 -14.95 4.13 13.35
N VAL A 39 -14.22 3.86 14.43
CA VAL A 39 -14.40 2.70 15.29
C VAL A 39 -14.69 3.17 16.71
N LYS A 40 -15.77 2.66 17.31
CA LYS A 40 -16.19 2.94 18.69
C LYS A 40 -16.88 1.72 19.29
N ARG A 41 -17.08 1.72 20.61
CA ARG A 41 -17.92 0.73 21.28
C ARG A 41 -19.35 1.22 21.36
N CYS A 42 -20.31 0.40 20.93
CA CYS A 42 -21.73 0.70 21.05
C CYS A 42 -22.14 0.64 22.53
N VAL A 43 -22.58 1.76 23.08
CA VAL A 43 -23.00 1.88 24.49
C VAL A 43 -24.44 2.37 24.64
N GLY A 44 -25.07 2.84 23.56
CA GLY A 44 -26.47 3.23 23.54
C GLY A 44 -27.18 2.54 22.38
N MET A 45 -28.23 1.80 22.71
CA MET A 45 -29.08 1.08 21.77
C MET A 45 -30.32 1.92 21.42
N PRO A 46 -30.97 1.67 20.27
CA PRO A 46 -32.20 2.39 19.89
C PRO A 46 -33.26 2.28 21.00
N GLY A 47 -33.77 3.42 21.48
CA GLY A 47 -34.78 3.52 22.54
C GLY A 47 -34.24 3.49 23.97
N SER A 48 -32.95 3.21 24.19
CA SER A 48 -32.33 3.25 25.52
C SER A 48 -32.07 4.68 25.99
N THR A 49 -32.00 4.88 27.30
CA THR A 49 -31.59 6.15 27.92
C THR A 49 -30.16 6.07 28.39
N LEU A 50 -29.31 6.98 27.94
CA LEU A 50 -27.90 7.05 28.29
C LEU A 50 -27.63 8.24 29.22
N GLU A 51 -26.87 8.00 30.28
CA GLU A 51 -26.43 9.03 31.22
C GLU A 51 -24.99 8.75 31.68
N ILE A 52 -24.21 9.80 31.95
CA ILE A 52 -22.87 9.70 32.55
C ILE A 52 -22.86 10.53 33.82
N ARG A 53 -22.44 9.92 34.94
CA ARG A 53 -22.28 10.59 36.23
C ARG A 53 -20.90 10.25 36.79
N GLU A 54 -20.08 11.26 37.05
CA GLU A 54 -18.74 11.07 37.62
C GLU A 54 -17.94 10.00 36.84
N LYS A 55 -17.89 10.14 35.50
CA LYS A 55 -17.23 9.21 34.57
C LYS A 55 -17.87 7.83 34.42
N LYS A 56 -18.89 7.48 35.20
CA LYS A 56 -19.61 6.20 35.08
C LYS A 56 -20.76 6.31 34.09
N VAL A 57 -20.88 5.33 33.20
CA VAL A 57 -21.98 5.26 32.23
C VAL A 57 -23.14 4.49 32.83
N TYR A 58 -24.35 5.00 32.63
CA TYR A 58 -25.60 4.35 32.97
C TYR A 58 -26.45 4.23 31.71
N VAL A 59 -26.95 3.01 31.45
CA VAL A 59 -27.90 2.72 30.37
C VAL A 59 -29.18 2.23 31.02
N ASP A 60 -30.29 2.91 30.74
CA ASP A 60 -31.60 2.65 31.36
C ASP A 60 -31.54 2.63 32.90
N ARG A 61 -30.75 3.56 33.46
CA ARG A 61 -30.46 3.74 34.91
C ARG A 61 -29.64 2.61 35.55
N VAL A 62 -29.14 1.67 34.77
CA VAL A 62 -28.24 0.61 35.22
C VAL A 62 -26.80 0.98 34.86
N GLU A 63 -25.88 0.88 35.82
CA GLU A 63 -24.45 1.15 35.57
C GLU A 63 -23.93 0.16 34.53
N TYR A 64 -23.39 0.69 33.43
CA TYR A 64 -22.75 -0.07 32.38
C TYR A 64 -21.23 -0.10 32.63
N PRO A 65 -20.64 -1.27 32.91
CA PRO A 65 -19.24 -1.34 33.33
C PRO A 65 -18.29 -0.91 32.22
N LEU A 66 -17.18 -0.29 32.63
CA LEU A 66 -16.07 0.00 31.72
C LEU A 66 -15.49 -1.34 31.21
N PRO A 67 -15.23 -1.48 29.90
CA PRO A 67 -14.59 -2.69 29.39
C PRO A 67 -13.18 -2.86 29.99
N PRO A 68 -12.62 -4.08 30.06
CA PRO A 68 -11.28 -4.32 30.63
C PRO A 68 -10.15 -3.52 29.98
N THR A 69 -10.34 -3.10 28.72
CA THR A 69 -9.43 -2.26 27.94
C THR A 69 -9.70 -0.75 28.08
N GLY A 70 -10.72 -0.35 28.82
CA GLY A 70 -11.11 1.04 28.98
C GLY A 70 -10.27 1.77 30.01
N LEU A 71 -9.94 3.04 29.73
CA LEU A 71 -9.10 3.86 30.59
C LEU A 71 -9.67 5.28 30.71
N PHE A 72 -9.52 5.86 31.90
CA PHE A 72 -9.64 7.29 32.17
C PHE A 72 -8.24 7.83 32.46
N THR A 73 -7.80 8.84 31.73
CA THR A 73 -6.46 9.43 31.85
C THR A 73 -6.46 10.71 32.68
N ASP A 74 -7.62 11.34 32.88
CA ASP A 74 -7.74 12.66 33.46
C ASP A 74 -8.55 12.63 34.77
N GLY A 75 -8.52 13.72 35.55
CA GLY A 75 -9.42 13.93 36.70
C GLY A 75 -10.89 14.15 36.28
N VAL A 76 -11.80 14.15 37.27
CA VAL A 76 -13.24 14.45 37.06
C VAL A 76 -13.44 15.95 36.93
N ILE A 77 -14.12 16.38 35.87
CA ILE A 77 -14.53 17.77 35.64
C ILE A 77 -15.76 18.08 36.50
N PRO A 78 -15.78 19.19 37.27
CA PRO A 78 -16.95 19.57 38.07
C PRO A 78 -18.22 19.71 37.22
N GLN A 79 -19.37 19.27 37.74
CA GLN A 79 -20.66 19.34 37.03
C GLN A 79 -21.03 20.78 36.61
N SER A 80 -20.56 21.80 37.34
CA SER A 80 -20.80 23.20 37.03
C SER A 80 -20.05 23.70 35.79
N GLU A 81 -19.02 22.98 35.34
CA GLU A 81 -18.19 23.37 34.21
C GLU A 81 -18.75 22.75 32.92
N ARG A 82 -19.34 23.59 32.07
CA ARG A 82 -19.93 23.22 30.77
C ARG A 82 -18.86 23.16 29.69
N ASP A 83 -18.95 22.18 28.78
CA ASP A 83 -18.11 22.10 27.58
C ASP A 83 -18.95 22.37 26.31
N ASP A 84 -18.69 23.49 25.63
CA ASP A 84 -19.45 23.90 24.43
C ASP A 84 -19.26 22.98 23.21
N ARG A 85 -18.27 22.08 23.26
CA ARG A 85 -18.03 21.07 22.22
C ARG A 85 -18.90 19.82 22.41
N ILE A 86 -19.49 19.65 23.59
CA ILE A 86 -20.30 18.48 23.91
C ILE A 86 -21.69 18.59 23.24
N PHE A 87 -22.10 17.50 22.61
CA PHE A 87 -23.41 17.29 22.03
C PHE A 87 -24.43 16.92 23.12
N PRO A 88 -25.68 17.44 23.11
CA PRO A 88 -26.17 18.45 22.19
C PRO A 88 -25.63 19.84 22.53
N LYS A 89 -25.41 20.64 21.48
CA LYS A 89 -24.93 22.01 21.63
C LYS A 89 -25.89 22.81 22.51
N HIS A 90 -25.34 23.72 23.30
CA HIS A 90 -26.07 24.54 24.27
C HIS A 90 -26.63 23.79 25.49
N SER A 91 -26.23 22.55 25.73
CA SER A 91 -26.49 21.85 26.99
C SER A 91 -25.56 22.32 28.12
N ASN A 92 -25.89 21.95 29.36
CA ASN A 92 -25.01 22.14 30.52
C ASN A 92 -24.14 20.89 30.77
N TYR A 93 -23.90 20.08 29.74
CA TYR A 93 -23.15 18.83 29.88
C TYR A 93 -21.65 19.06 29.74
N ASN A 94 -20.91 18.13 30.32
CA ASN A 94 -19.50 17.93 30.04
C ASN A 94 -19.23 16.43 29.83
N ARG A 95 -17.97 16.05 29.60
CA ARG A 95 -17.61 14.66 29.29
C ARG A 95 -17.82 13.67 30.46
N ASP A 96 -17.92 14.17 31.70
CA ASP A 96 -18.04 13.39 32.93
C ASP A 96 -19.44 13.44 33.55
N PHE A 97 -20.23 14.44 33.17
CA PHE A 97 -21.63 14.66 33.56
C PHE A 97 -22.46 14.94 32.30
N TYR A 98 -23.15 13.91 31.80
CA TYR A 98 -23.78 13.90 30.49
C TYR A 98 -25.17 13.27 30.53
N GLY A 99 -26.15 13.88 29.88
CA GLY A 99 -27.50 13.35 29.81
C GLY A 99 -28.32 13.59 31.09
N PRO A 100 -29.43 12.85 31.30
CA PRO A 100 -29.88 11.71 30.50
C PRO A 100 -30.35 12.11 29.10
N ILE A 101 -30.03 11.30 28.10
CA ILE A 101 -30.56 11.42 26.73
C ILE A 101 -31.17 10.09 26.27
N THR A 102 -32.28 10.15 25.53
CA THR A 102 -32.87 8.97 24.91
C THR A 102 -32.34 8.82 23.50
N ILE A 103 -31.84 7.62 23.17
CA ILE A 103 -31.35 7.30 21.84
C ILE A 103 -32.56 7.05 20.91
N PRO A 104 -32.69 7.75 19.78
CA PRO A 104 -33.84 7.58 18.90
C PRO A 104 -33.93 6.18 18.29
N LYS A 105 -35.13 5.60 18.20
CA LYS A 105 -35.39 4.36 17.45
C LYS A 105 -36.33 4.60 16.26
N LYS A 106 -36.28 3.65 15.32
CA LYS A 106 -37.19 3.62 14.19
C LYS A 106 -38.64 3.65 14.67
N SER A 107 -39.46 4.44 13.98
CA SER A 107 -40.88 4.67 14.29
C SER A 107 -41.16 5.43 15.59
N ASP A 108 -40.15 6.01 16.24
CA ASP A 108 -40.37 6.98 17.31
C ASP A 108 -41.06 8.23 16.79
N ILE A 109 -41.99 8.76 17.61
CA ILE A 109 -42.63 10.05 17.39
C ILE A 109 -41.93 11.06 18.31
N ILE A 110 -41.14 11.97 17.73
CA ILE A 110 -40.46 13.01 18.49
C ILE A 110 -41.29 14.28 18.43
N GLU A 111 -41.68 14.81 19.60
CA GLU A 111 -42.31 16.13 19.72
C GLU A 111 -41.23 17.22 19.64
N LEU A 112 -41.23 18.01 18.57
CA LEU A 112 -40.20 19.01 18.30
C LEU A 112 -40.53 20.34 18.98
N ASN A 113 -39.58 20.85 19.76
CA ASN A 113 -39.68 22.15 20.41
C ASN A 113 -38.28 22.78 20.53
N ALA A 114 -38.22 24.03 21.01
CA ALA A 114 -36.95 24.75 21.13
C ALA A 114 -35.93 24.07 22.04
N SER A 115 -36.37 23.34 23.08
CA SER A 115 -35.48 22.73 24.07
C SER A 115 -34.77 21.48 23.56
N ASN A 116 -35.38 20.73 22.63
CA ASN A 116 -34.81 19.50 22.07
C ASN A 116 -34.33 19.65 20.62
N TYR A 117 -34.49 20.83 20.03
CA TYR A 117 -34.05 21.12 18.67
C TYR A 117 -32.59 20.71 18.43
N TYR A 118 -31.66 21.14 19.29
CA TYR A 118 -30.24 20.83 19.12
C TYR A 118 -29.87 19.36 19.35
N LEU A 119 -30.72 18.60 20.06
CA LEU A 119 -30.55 17.16 20.25
C LEU A 119 -30.93 16.39 18.98
N TYR A 120 -32.02 16.78 18.31
CA TYR A 120 -32.53 16.07 17.15
C TYR A 120 -32.20 16.71 15.81
N LYS A 121 -31.54 17.87 15.78
CA LYS A 121 -31.18 18.56 14.53
C LYS A 121 -30.45 17.65 13.55
N ASP A 122 -29.40 16.98 14.01
CA ASP A 122 -28.60 16.09 13.16
C ASP A 122 -29.39 14.84 12.73
N VAL A 123 -30.21 14.30 13.63
CA VAL A 123 -31.12 13.17 13.34
C VAL A 123 -32.06 13.54 12.19
N LEU A 124 -32.68 14.72 12.27
CA LEU A 124 -33.59 15.25 11.26
C LEU A 124 -32.90 15.47 9.91
N GLU A 125 -31.65 15.96 9.91
CA GLU A 125 -30.84 16.10 8.69
C GLU A 125 -30.55 14.72 8.05
N TYR A 126 -30.25 13.69 8.85
CA TYR A 126 -30.06 12.32 8.34
C TYR A 126 -31.35 11.68 7.81
N GLU A 127 -32.50 12.06 8.35
CA GLU A 127 -33.82 11.66 7.85
C GLU A 127 -34.24 12.45 6.58
N GLY A 128 -33.37 13.36 6.10
CA GLY A 128 -33.59 14.12 4.87
C GLY A 128 -34.37 15.43 5.03
N TYR A 129 -34.61 15.87 6.27
CA TYR A 129 -35.24 17.16 6.54
C TYR A 129 -34.20 18.30 6.58
N LYS A 130 -34.65 19.52 6.29
CA LYS A 130 -33.92 20.77 6.52
C LYS A 130 -34.49 21.45 7.78
N PRO A 131 -33.98 21.13 8.99
CA PRO A 131 -34.49 21.72 10.22
C PRO A 131 -34.01 23.17 10.39
N SER A 132 -34.91 24.04 10.85
CA SER A 132 -34.59 25.39 11.31
C SER A 132 -35.44 25.76 12.53
N ILE A 133 -35.01 26.74 13.29
CA ILE A 133 -35.73 27.24 14.47
C ILE A 133 -35.86 28.75 14.39
N MET A 134 -37.06 29.29 14.64
CA MET A 134 -37.32 30.72 14.76
C MET A 134 -38.12 30.98 16.04
N GLY A 135 -37.53 31.67 17.00
CA GLY A 135 -38.12 31.83 18.33
C GLY A 135 -38.25 30.48 19.04
N SER A 136 -39.46 30.13 19.46
CA SER A 136 -39.78 28.85 20.11
C SER A 136 -40.26 27.75 19.15
N THR A 137 -40.40 28.06 17.85
CA THR A 137 -41.04 27.20 16.86
C THR A 137 -40.00 26.54 15.95
N VAL A 138 -40.12 25.23 15.77
CA VAL A 138 -39.29 24.41 14.87
C VAL A 138 -39.96 24.28 13.51
N TYR A 139 -39.17 24.41 12.44
CA TYR A 139 -39.59 24.26 11.06
C TYR A 139 -38.79 23.12 10.42
N LEU A 140 -39.47 22.27 9.64
CA LEU A 140 -38.84 21.27 8.79
C LEU A 140 -39.16 21.63 7.33
N ASN A 141 -38.14 21.79 6.49
CA ASN A 141 -38.29 22.18 5.09
C ASN A 141 -39.09 23.49 4.90
N GLY A 142 -39.00 24.40 5.89
CA GLY A 142 -39.71 25.69 5.88
C GLY A 142 -41.17 25.64 6.39
N VAL A 143 -41.68 24.48 6.80
CA VAL A 143 -43.04 24.33 7.36
C VAL A 143 -42.95 24.09 8.87
N GLN A 144 -43.81 24.76 9.64
CA GLN A 144 -43.89 24.56 11.09
C GLN A 144 -44.19 23.08 11.40
N ALA A 145 -43.35 22.47 12.23
CA ALA A 145 -43.44 21.06 12.56
C ALA A 145 -43.37 20.86 14.08
N GLY A 146 -44.45 20.34 14.66
CA GLY A 146 -44.52 19.99 16.08
C GLY A 146 -44.15 18.55 16.40
N ARG A 147 -44.10 17.66 15.40
CA ARG A 147 -43.72 16.26 15.56
C ARG A 147 -43.09 15.68 14.30
N VAL A 148 -42.24 14.66 14.47
CA VAL A 148 -41.65 13.87 13.36
C VAL A 148 -41.68 12.38 13.71
N VAL A 149 -41.77 11.52 12.69
CA VAL A 149 -41.63 10.05 12.84
C VAL A 149 -40.31 9.62 12.20
N LEU A 150 -39.48 8.89 12.92
CA LEU A 150 -38.17 8.45 12.43
C LEU A 150 -38.27 7.20 11.54
N SER A 151 -37.44 7.12 10.50
CA SER A 151 -37.45 6.01 9.54
C SER A 151 -36.40 4.92 9.80
N GLN A 152 -35.39 5.22 10.64
CA GLN A 152 -34.29 4.31 10.96
C GLN A 152 -33.91 4.31 12.45
N ASN A 153 -33.10 3.34 12.87
CA ASN A 153 -32.54 3.29 14.21
C ASN A 153 -31.28 4.15 14.35
N TYR A 154 -31.00 4.56 15.59
CA TYR A 154 -29.78 5.29 15.94
C TYR A 154 -29.05 4.61 17.10
N TYR A 155 -27.74 4.80 17.14
CA TYR A 155 -26.85 4.22 18.14
C TYR A 155 -25.97 5.30 18.77
N PHE A 156 -25.43 5.02 19.96
CA PHE A 156 -24.46 5.89 20.64
C PHE A 156 -23.15 5.14 20.86
N GLY A 157 -22.04 5.70 20.36
CA GLY A 157 -20.72 5.09 20.44
C GLY A 157 -19.79 5.85 21.39
N LEU A 158 -19.09 5.14 22.26
CA LEU A 158 -18.03 5.69 23.12
C LEU A 158 -16.68 5.03 22.83
N GLY A 159 -15.60 5.78 22.96
CA GLY A 159 -14.25 5.22 22.90
C GLY A 159 -13.88 4.47 24.18
N ASP A 160 -13.03 3.45 24.08
CA ASP A 160 -12.51 2.77 25.27
C ASP A 160 -11.53 3.67 26.05
N SER A 161 -10.75 4.51 25.37
CA SER A 161 -9.97 5.59 25.99
C SER A 161 -10.87 6.82 26.22
N ARG A 162 -11.57 6.84 27.36
CA ARG A 162 -12.75 7.68 27.58
C ARG A 162 -12.44 9.18 27.61
N ASP A 163 -11.26 9.56 28.08
CA ASP A 163 -10.85 10.97 28.13
C ASP A 163 -10.19 11.43 26.82
N ASN A 164 -9.73 10.50 25.99
CA ASN A 164 -9.02 10.74 24.73
C ASN A 164 -9.74 10.08 23.54
N SER A 165 -11.05 10.33 23.43
CA SER A 165 -11.85 9.88 22.29
C SER A 165 -12.89 10.90 21.87
N GLU A 166 -12.77 11.36 20.63
CA GLU A 166 -13.82 12.10 19.92
C GLU A 166 -14.92 11.12 19.48
N ASP A 167 -15.91 10.95 20.33
CA ASP A 167 -17.00 9.99 20.19
C ASP A 167 -18.38 10.66 20.24
N SER A 168 -19.47 9.89 20.35
CA SER A 168 -20.84 10.43 20.23
C SER A 168 -21.16 11.53 21.24
N ARG A 169 -20.38 11.70 22.31
CA ARG A 169 -20.48 12.87 23.22
C ARG A 169 -20.20 14.19 22.54
N TYR A 170 -19.46 14.22 21.44
CA TYR A 170 -19.04 15.44 20.74
C TYR A 170 -19.82 15.66 19.43
N TRP A 171 -20.12 14.59 18.71
CA TRP A 171 -20.73 14.68 17.37
C TRP A 171 -22.10 14.01 17.22
N GLY A 172 -22.62 13.36 18.28
CA GLY A 172 -24.00 12.88 18.37
C GLY A 172 -24.24 11.45 17.91
N PHE A 173 -25.48 11.17 17.51
CA PHE A 173 -25.96 9.82 17.23
C PHE A 173 -25.40 9.24 15.91
N ILE A 174 -25.28 7.91 15.87
CA ILE A 174 -24.84 7.15 14.69
C ILE A 174 -26.09 6.56 14.00
N PRO A 175 -26.40 6.97 12.76
CA PRO A 175 -27.50 6.36 11.99
C PRO A 175 -27.20 4.89 11.68
N GLU A 176 -28.22 4.04 11.72
CA GLU A 176 -28.10 2.62 11.35
C GLU A 176 -27.53 2.43 9.94
N LEU A 177 -27.91 3.29 8.99
CA LEU A 177 -27.43 3.24 7.61
C LEU A 177 -25.92 3.53 7.45
N ASN A 178 -25.29 4.16 8.45
CA ASN A 178 -23.85 4.41 8.45
C ASN A 178 -23.02 3.21 8.94
N MET A 179 -23.66 2.18 9.51
CA MET A 179 -22.97 1.00 10.01
C MET A 179 -22.25 0.22 8.89
N ILE A 180 -20.96 -0.10 9.09
CA ILE A 180 -20.17 -0.90 8.15
C ILE A 180 -20.05 -2.34 8.66
N GLY A 181 -19.76 -2.54 9.94
CA GLY A 181 -19.57 -3.87 10.52
C GLY A 181 -18.96 -3.86 11.93
N SER A 182 -18.53 -5.03 12.39
CA SER A 182 -17.70 -5.19 13.60
C SER A 182 -16.35 -5.76 13.22
N PRO A 183 -15.24 -5.33 13.84
CA PRO A 183 -13.96 -5.98 13.68
C PRO A 183 -14.05 -7.41 14.24
N LEU A 184 -13.41 -8.38 13.56
CA LEU A 184 -13.48 -9.81 13.89
C LEU A 184 -12.16 -10.32 14.48
N LEU A 185 -11.02 -9.89 13.91
CA LEU A 185 -9.68 -10.35 14.28
C LEU A 185 -8.69 -9.20 14.08
N LEU A 186 -7.80 -9.00 15.06
CA LEU A 186 -6.58 -8.22 14.87
C LEU A 186 -5.50 -9.16 14.31
N TYR A 187 -5.26 -9.10 13.00
CA TYR A 187 -4.31 -10.00 12.34
C TYR A 187 -2.88 -9.44 12.27
N TRP A 188 -2.72 -8.12 12.50
CA TRP A 188 -1.44 -7.42 12.52
C TRP A 188 -1.52 -6.22 13.47
N SER A 189 -0.47 -5.99 14.27
CA SER A 189 -0.28 -4.77 15.06
C SER A 189 1.15 -4.26 14.86
N TRP A 190 1.33 -2.95 14.65
CA TRP A 190 2.65 -2.32 14.44
C TRP A 190 2.86 -1.22 15.47
N ASP A 191 3.98 -1.29 16.20
CA ASP A 191 4.40 -0.25 17.13
C ASP A 191 5.40 0.69 16.42
N PRO A 192 5.11 1.99 16.26
CA PRO A 192 6.03 2.93 15.61
C PRO A 192 7.28 3.27 16.46
N ASN A 193 7.28 3.00 17.77
CA ASN A 193 8.46 3.20 18.64
C ASN A 193 9.47 2.05 18.57
N ILE A 194 9.16 0.98 17.81
CA ILE A 194 10.07 -0.12 17.52
C ILE A 194 11.33 0.33 16.77
N ILE A 195 11.37 1.56 16.24
CA ILE A 195 12.56 2.14 15.58
C ILE A 195 13.75 2.28 16.56
N SER A 196 13.47 2.48 17.85
CA SER A 196 14.50 2.49 18.91
C SER A 196 15.06 1.10 19.27
N LEU A 197 14.40 0.02 18.83
CA LEU A 197 14.88 -1.37 18.93
C LEU A 197 15.80 -1.74 17.75
N PHE A 198 15.90 -0.92 16.70
CA PHE A 198 16.78 -1.18 15.54
C PHE A 198 18.18 -0.55 15.65
N SER A 199 18.50 0.15 16.75
CA SER A 199 19.84 0.75 16.94
C SER A 199 20.78 -0.08 17.83
N ARG A 200 20.28 -1.11 18.53
CA ARG A 200 21.08 -2.19 19.14
C ARG A 200 20.24 -3.49 19.21
N SER A 201 20.63 -4.50 18.42
CA SER A 201 20.35 -5.93 18.61
C SER A 201 18.89 -6.40 18.87
N LEU A 202 18.00 -6.43 17.85
CA LEU A 202 16.69 -7.11 17.98
C LEU A 202 16.26 -8.09 16.86
N LEU A 203 17.12 -8.48 15.92
CA LEU A 203 16.81 -9.54 14.95
C LEU A 203 17.92 -10.59 14.80
N ALA A 204 18.53 -10.99 15.92
CA ALA A 204 19.25 -12.25 16.02
C ALA A 204 18.73 -13.01 17.24
N GLN A 205 17.59 -13.68 17.08
CA GLN A 205 17.27 -14.85 17.88
C GLN A 205 17.99 -16.05 17.26
N GLU A 206 18.30 -17.05 18.08
CA GLU A 206 19.16 -18.18 17.73
C GLU A 206 18.61 -18.92 16.48
N GLY A 207 19.46 -19.31 15.53
CA GLY A 207 19.06 -20.09 14.36
C GLY A 207 19.48 -21.56 14.47
N SER A 208 19.63 -22.20 13.31
CA SER A 208 20.05 -23.60 13.20
C SER A 208 21.44 -23.84 13.80
N LEU A 209 21.66 -24.99 14.43
CA LEU A 209 22.99 -25.35 14.96
C LEU A 209 24.00 -25.63 13.84
N TYR A 210 23.53 -26.09 12.68
CA TYR A 210 24.36 -26.26 11.49
C TYR A 210 24.88 -24.92 10.94
N SER A 211 24.24 -23.81 11.32
CA SER A 211 24.69 -22.46 10.96
C SER A 211 26.00 -22.04 11.63
N GLY A 212 26.53 -22.84 12.57
CA GLY A 212 27.84 -22.62 13.16
C GLY A 212 29.03 -22.99 12.27
N VAL A 213 28.78 -23.71 11.17
CA VAL A 213 29.82 -24.29 10.33
C VAL A 213 30.29 -23.29 9.26
N GLY A 214 31.59 -22.96 9.25
CA GLY A 214 32.22 -22.19 8.19
C GLY A 214 31.53 -20.85 7.90
N LEU A 215 30.90 -20.75 6.72
CA LEU A 215 30.16 -19.59 6.21
C LEU A 215 28.71 -19.47 6.70
N GLY A 216 28.24 -20.36 7.58
CA GLY A 216 26.87 -20.39 8.07
C GLY A 216 25.94 -21.32 7.30
N ASP A 217 24.65 -21.31 7.65
CA ASP A 217 23.57 -22.09 7.02
C ASP A 217 23.20 -21.43 5.68
N PHE A 218 23.35 -22.16 4.57
CA PHE A 218 23.06 -21.63 3.25
C PHE A 218 21.57 -21.55 2.98
N ASN A 219 21.16 -20.40 2.48
CA ASN A 219 19.77 -20.11 2.21
C ASN A 219 19.43 -20.48 0.78
N THR A 220 18.28 -21.12 0.61
CA THR A 220 17.67 -21.20 -0.72
C THR A 220 17.13 -19.84 -1.10
N VAL A 221 17.67 -19.30 -2.19
CA VAL A 221 17.18 -18.09 -2.82
C VAL A 221 15.82 -18.38 -3.44
N THR A 222 14.76 -17.87 -2.81
CA THR A 222 13.37 -18.06 -3.25
C THR A 222 12.60 -16.74 -3.18
N SER A 223 11.58 -16.61 -4.02
CA SER A 223 10.51 -15.65 -3.78
C SER A 223 9.43 -16.33 -2.93
N PRO A 224 8.54 -15.59 -2.26
CA PRO A 224 7.52 -16.25 -1.45
C PRO A 224 6.60 -17.15 -2.30
N PHE A 225 6.31 -16.75 -3.55
CA PHE A 225 5.58 -17.62 -4.48
C PHE A 225 6.33 -18.93 -4.74
N SER A 226 7.63 -18.86 -5.07
CA SER A 226 8.39 -20.08 -5.33
C SER A 226 8.54 -20.92 -4.06
N LEU A 227 8.65 -20.32 -2.87
CA LEU A 227 8.64 -21.07 -1.61
C LEU A 227 7.35 -21.87 -1.42
N GLY A 228 6.20 -21.36 -1.84
CA GLY A 228 4.92 -22.09 -1.82
C GLY A 228 4.89 -23.30 -2.77
N MET A 229 5.84 -23.35 -3.70
CA MET A 229 6.16 -24.48 -4.58
C MET A 229 7.51 -25.12 -4.19
N SER A 230 7.90 -25.06 -2.91
CA SER A 230 9.14 -25.60 -2.34
C SER A 230 10.44 -25.08 -2.96
N GLY A 231 10.40 -23.90 -3.56
CA GLY A 231 11.54 -23.20 -4.16
C GLY A 231 11.73 -23.42 -5.65
N VAL A 232 10.83 -24.16 -6.32
CA VAL A 232 10.90 -24.35 -7.77
C VAL A 232 10.81 -23.01 -8.50
N SER A 233 11.78 -22.74 -9.36
CA SER A 233 11.95 -21.46 -10.04
C SER A 233 12.82 -21.49 -11.31
N ILE A 234 13.77 -22.42 -11.50
CA ILE A 234 14.77 -22.36 -12.59
C ILE A 234 14.09 -22.34 -13.97
N GLY A 235 13.12 -23.23 -14.16
CA GLY A 235 12.36 -23.38 -15.40
C GLY A 235 11.00 -22.68 -15.40
N VAL A 236 10.73 -21.74 -14.47
CA VAL A 236 9.43 -21.08 -14.32
C VAL A 236 9.48 -19.66 -14.90
N PRO A 237 8.89 -19.41 -16.09
CA PRO A 237 8.80 -18.08 -16.65
C PRO A 237 7.63 -17.34 -15.99
N ASN A 238 7.87 -16.74 -14.82
CA ASN A 238 6.83 -16.01 -14.12
C ASN A 238 6.84 -14.53 -14.48
N GLN A 239 5.68 -13.99 -14.83
CA GLN A 239 5.53 -12.56 -15.15
C GLN A 239 5.29 -11.69 -13.91
N SER A 240 5.03 -12.26 -12.72
CA SER A 240 4.58 -11.54 -11.51
C SER A 240 5.67 -11.30 -10.46
N TYR A 241 6.87 -11.88 -10.60
CA TYR A 241 7.99 -11.68 -9.67
C TYR A 241 9.33 -11.79 -10.38
N VAL A 242 10.38 -11.26 -9.75
CA VAL A 242 11.75 -11.40 -10.24
C VAL A 242 12.22 -12.84 -10.02
N ASN A 243 12.56 -13.55 -11.10
CA ASN A 243 13.14 -14.88 -10.96
C ASN A 243 14.57 -14.76 -10.38
N LEU A 244 14.71 -15.08 -9.09
CA LEU A 244 15.95 -14.92 -8.35
C LEU A 244 16.95 -16.08 -8.59
N SER A 245 16.47 -17.20 -9.14
CA SER A 245 17.28 -18.40 -9.36
C SER A 245 17.89 -18.46 -10.76
N ASN A 246 17.20 -17.95 -11.77
CA ASN A 246 17.65 -17.98 -13.16
C ASN A 246 17.50 -16.59 -13.82
N PRO A 247 18.60 -15.85 -14.06
CA PRO A 247 18.52 -14.52 -14.65
C PRO A 247 17.90 -14.51 -16.05
N ALA A 248 17.98 -15.59 -16.83
CA ALA A 248 17.36 -15.64 -18.16
C ALA A 248 15.84 -15.49 -18.12
N MET A 249 15.19 -16.04 -17.09
CA MET A 249 13.72 -16.00 -16.95
C MET A 249 13.18 -14.61 -16.64
N GLN A 250 14.04 -13.66 -16.25
CA GLN A 250 13.65 -12.30 -15.92
C GLN A 250 13.12 -11.54 -17.15
N SER A 251 13.67 -11.78 -18.33
CA SER A 251 13.21 -11.19 -19.60
C SER A 251 11.81 -11.64 -20.03
N ALA A 252 11.22 -12.65 -19.38
CA ALA A 252 9.81 -13.02 -19.60
C ALA A 252 8.82 -12.01 -18.98
N THR A 253 9.31 -11.09 -18.15
CA THR A 253 8.47 -10.11 -17.44
C THR A 253 8.26 -8.87 -18.31
N ALA A 254 7.00 -8.52 -18.59
CA ALA A 254 6.67 -7.38 -19.45
C ALA A 254 6.56 -6.02 -18.73
N ARG A 255 6.54 -6.01 -17.38
CA ARG A 255 6.33 -4.80 -16.56
C ARG A 255 7.45 -4.62 -15.54
N THR A 256 7.65 -3.39 -15.08
CA THR A 256 8.57 -3.13 -13.97
C THR A 256 8.04 -3.81 -12.71
N VAL A 257 8.88 -4.62 -12.08
CA VAL A 257 8.56 -5.35 -10.85
C VAL A 257 9.42 -4.82 -9.72
N VAL A 258 8.79 -4.46 -8.62
CA VAL A 258 9.45 -4.24 -7.34
C VAL A 258 8.94 -5.29 -6.37
N SER A 259 9.83 -6.07 -5.80
CA SER A 259 9.49 -7.11 -4.82
C SER A 259 10.26 -6.94 -3.53
N ALA A 260 9.57 -7.15 -2.41
CA ALA A 260 10.17 -7.22 -1.10
C ALA A 260 9.54 -8.36 -0.32
N SER A 261 10.36 -9.10 0.42
CA SER A 261 9.90 -10.23 1.21
C SER A 261 10.62 -10.35 2.55
N PHE A 262 9.91 -10.93 3.50
CA PHE A 262 10.36 -11.20 4.85
C PHE A 262 10.11 -12.69 5.15
N SER A 263 11.09 -13.31 5.79
CA SER A 263 11.00 -14.70 6.24
C SER A 263 11.21 -14.78 7.73
N TYR A 264 10.38 -15.59 8.37
CA TYR A 264 10.56 -16.06 9.74
C TYR A 264 10.74 -17.57 9.74
N ALA A 265 11.76 -18.08 10.41
CA ALA A 265 12.03 -19.50 10.53
C ALA A 265 12.12 -19.89 12.00
N GLY A 266 11.30 -20.84 12.43
CA GLY A 266 11.43 -21.53 13.71
C GLY A 266 12.14 -22.87 13.53
N TYR A 267 13.05 -23.19 14.44
CA TYR A 267 13.85 -24.41 14.48
C TYR A 267 13.59 -25.10 15.82
N PHE A 268 12.88 -26.22 15.77
CA PHE A 268 12.61 -27.07 16.93
C PHE A 268 13.62 -28.20 16.93
N GLN A 269 14.57 -28.13 17.86
CA GLN A 269 15.74 -29.00 17.86
C GLN A 269 15.57 -30.08 18.92
N GLN A 270 15.83 -31.31 18.53
CA GLN A 270 15.75 -32.47 19.41
C GLN A 270 17.08 -33.22 19.40
N THR A 271 17.55 -33.55 20.60
CA THR A 271 18.61 -34.53 20.82
C THR A 271 18.02 -35.73 21.58
N ARG A 272 18.82 -36.77 21.84
CA ARG A 272 18.37 -37.88 22.70
C ARG A 272 18.06 -37.44 24.14
N GLU A 273 18.62 -36.32 24.59
CA GLU A 273 18.66 -35.92 26.00
C GLU A 273 18.00 -34.55 26.25
N SER A 274 17.73 -33.76 25.20
CA SER A 274 17.26 -32.38 25.32
C SER A 274 16.41 -31.91 24.13
N TYR A 275 15.63 -30.85 24.36
CA TYR A 275 14.88 -30.13 23.34
C TYR A 275 15.24 -28.64 23.40
N ALA A 276 15.35 -27.98 22.26
CA ALA A 276 15.58 -26.54 22.16
C ALA A 276 14.68 -25.92 21.09
N TYR A 277 14.39 -24.62 21.22
CA TYR A 277 13.63 -23.86 20.24
C TYR A 277 14.34 -22.56 19.91
N ASN A 278 14.57 -22.38 18.62
CA ASN A 278 15.33 -21.31 18.03
C ASN A 278 14.48 -20.64 16.95
N SER A 279 14.66 -19.34 16.71
CA SER A 279 13.97 -18.69 15.61
C SER A 279 14.74 -17.53 15.01
N ASN A 280 14.56 -17.27 13.72
CA ASN A 280 15.23 -16.20 13.01
C ASN A 280 14.25 -15.49 12.07
N GLY A 281 14.21 -14.15 12.16
CA GLY A 281 13.45 -13.29 11.27
C GLY A 281 14.37 -12.40 10.44
N ARG A 282 14.11 -12.27 9.14
CA ARG A 282 14.97 -11.49 8.22
C ARG A 282 14.23 -11.02 6.98
N ILE A 283 14.81 -10.02 6.31
CA ILE A 283 14.48 -9.69 4.92
C ILE A 283 15.01 -10.83 4.03
N SER A 284 14.14 -11.46 3.23
CA SER A 284 14.51 -12.60 2.37
C SER A 284 15.00 -12.15 1.01
N ASN A 285 14.35 -11.13 0.44
CA ASN A 285 14.83 -10.44 -0.75
C ASN A 285 14.27 -9.02 -0.84
N PHE A 286 15.01 -8.17 -1.54
CA PHE A 286 14.50 -6.94 -2.14
C PHE A 286 15.00 -6.91 -3.59
N SER A 287 14.11 -6.76 -4.56
CA SER A 287 14.47 -6.80 -5.96
C SER A 287 13.73 -5.76 -6.77
N ILE A 288 14.42 -5.23 -7.77
CA ILE A 288 13.83 -4.42 -8.83
C ILE A 288 14.20 -5.02 -10.17
N LEU A 289 13.22 -5.12 -11.06
CA LEU A 289 13.39 -5.56 -12.44
C LEU A 289 12.71 -4.55 -13.35
N ILE A 290 13.45 -4.08 -14.34
CA ILE A 290 13.00 -3.11 -15.34
C ILE A 290 13.13 -3.77 -16.72
N PRO A 291 12.02 -4.10 -17.39
CA PRO A 291 12.06 -4.57 -18.76
C PRO A 291 12.26 -3.39 -19.72
N ILE A 292 13.09 -3.61 -20.74
CA ILE A 292 13.42 -2.65 -21.80
C ILE A 292 13.30 -3.40 -23.12
N TRP A 293 12.12 -3.34 -23.75
CA TRP A 293 11.79 -4.09 -24.97
C TRP A 293 11.94 -5.61 -24.79
N LYS A 294 12.91 -6.23 -25.46
CA LYS A 294 13.25 -7.66 -25.32
C LYS A 294 14.27 -7.94 -24.23
N PHE A 295 14.80 -6.89 -23.59
CA PHE A 295 15.76 -6.99 -22.51
C PHE A 295 15.08 -6.82 -21.16
N ALA A 296 15.70 -7.33 -20.10
CA ALA A 296 15.37 -6.94 -18.74
C ALA A 296 16.64 -6.76 -17.92
N ILE A 297 16.67 -5.68 -17.14
CA ILE A 297 17.73 -5.37 -16.18
C ILE A 297 17.15 -5.57 -14.78
N SER A 298 17.89 -6.22 -13.89
CA SER A 298 17.48 -6.33 -12.49
C SER A 298 18.63 -6.12 -11.52
N ALA A 299 18.27 -5.73 -10.30
CA ALA A 299 19.16 -5.72 -9.15
C ALA A 299 18.41 -6.33 -7.97
N SER A 300 19.06 -7.23 -7.24
CA SER A 300 18.46 -7.88 -6.06
C SER A 300 19.39 -7.86 -4.86
N TYR A 301 18.83 -7.87 -3.66
CA TYR A 301 19.51 -8.15 -2.40
C TYR A 301 19.11 -9.55 -1.94
N LEU A 302 20.07 -10.46 -1.79
CA LEU A 302 19.83 -11.87 -1.45
C LEU A 302 20.75 -12.32 -0.31
N PRO A 303 20.24 -12.59 0.90
CA PRO A 303 21.04 -13.21 1.96
C PRO A 303 21.38 -14.66 1.58
N LEU A 304 22.65 -14.93 1.29
CA LEU A 304 23.14 -16.22 0.81
C LEU A 304 23.35 -17.21 1.95
N SER A 305 23.89 -16.76 3.08
CA SER A 305 24.11 -17.61 4.26
C SER A 305 23.74 -16.89 5.54
N ASN A 306 23.54 -17.65 6.61
CA ASN A 306 23.24 -17.10 7.92
C ASN A 306 24.07 -17.77 9.01
N SER A 307 24.66 -16.99 9.89
CA SER A 307 25.49 -17.48 10.99
C SER A 307 24.82 -17.28 12.36
N SER A 308 23.49 -17.10 12.42
CA SER A 308 22.76 -16.96 13.69
C SER A 308 22.68 -18.30 14.43
N TYR A 309 23.47 -18.48 15.47
CA TYR A 309 23.37 -19.62 16.39
C TYR A 309 23.80 -19.18 17.78
N ASN A 310 23.32 -19.88 18.81
CA ASN A 310 23.88 -19.80 20.15
C ASN A 310 23.65 -21.16 20.80
N PHE A 311 24.70 -21.77 21.34
CA PHE A 311 24.57 -23.04 22.04
C PHE A 311 25.61 -23.18 23.13
N LYS A 312 25.27 -24.00 24.12
CA LYS A 312 26.09 -24.25 25.29
C LYS A 312 26.41 -25.72 25.40
N GLU A 313 27.69 -26.05 25.48
CA GLU A 313 28.21 -27.40 25.67
C GLU A 313 28.94 -27.49 27.01
N VAL A 314 28.80 -28.62 27.71
CA VAL A 314 29.52 -28.89 28.95
C VAL A 314 30.41 -30.12 28.74
N VAL A 315 31.72 -29.92 28.83
CA VAL A 315 32.71 -31.00 28.69
C VAL A 315 33.40 -31.22 30.03
N SER A 316 33.50 -32.49 30.45
CA SER A 316 34.21 -32.86 31.69
C SER A 316 35.48 -33.62 31.36
N PHE A 317 36.60 -33.18 31.92
CA PHE A 317 37.89 -33.84 31.79
C PHE A 317 38.20 -34.60 33.09
N SER A 318 38.44 -35.90 33.00
CA SER A 318 38.99 -36.71 34.09
C SER A 318 40.40 -37.17 33.70
N LYS A 319 41.39 -36.89 34.55
CA LYS A 319 42.75 -37.43 34.42
C LYS A 319 43.09 -38.17 35.70
N ASP A 320 43.75 -39.33 35.59
CA ASP A 320 44.07 -40.19 36.74
C ASP A 320 44.69 -39.40 37.90
N GLY A 321 44.08 -39.51 39.07
CA GLY A 321 44.51 -38.84 40.31
C GLY A 321 44.01 -37.40 40.53
N PHE A 322 43.22 -36.82 39.62
CA PHE A 322 42.62 -35.48 39.79
C PHE A 322 41.09 -35.51 39.74
N TYR A 323 40.45 -34.64 40.54
CA TYR A 323 39.00 -34.42 40.47
C TYR A 323 38.61 -33.93 39.06
N PRO A 324 37.46 -34.37 38.52
CA PRO A 324 37.03 -33.97 37.18
C PRO A 324 36.80 -32.46 37.14
N VAL A 325 37.42 -31.79 36.17
CA VAL A 325 37.18 -30.38 35.89
C VAL A 325 36.24 -30.28 34.71
N SER A 326 35.08 -29.67 34.94
CA SER A 326 34.08 -29.43 33.91
C SER A 326 34.21 -28.01 33.37
N TYR A 327 34.17 -27.86 32.05
CA TYR A 327 34.12 -26.58 31.37
C TYR A 327 32.78 -26.43 30.64
N SER A 328 32.19 -25.25 30.76
CA SER A 328 31.11 -24.75 29.95
C SER A 328 31.70 -23.99 28.77
N PHE A 329 31.35 -24.40 27.56
CA PHE A 329 31.61 -23.68 26.34
C PHE A 329 30.30 -23.09 25.85
N GLN A 330 30.28 -21.80 25.55
CA GLN A 330 29.14 -21.15 24.89
C GLN A 330 29.63 -20.58 23.56
N TYR A 331 29.00 -20.98 22.48
CA TYR A 331 29.32 -20.56 21.13
C TYR A 331 28.15 -19.77 20.58
N SER A 332 28.40 -18.58 20.07
CA SER A 332 27.38 -17.81 19.36
C SER A 332 27.94 -17.20 18.09
N GLY A 333 27.07 -16.98 17.12
CA GLY A 333 27.41 -16.28 15.90
C GLY A 333 26.26 -15.42 15.41
N ILE A 334 26.60 -14.35 14.69
CA ILE A 334 25.67 -13.52 13.93
C ILE A 334 26.29 -13.10 12.60
N GLY A 335 25.44 -12.71 11.65
CA GLY A 335 25.85 -12.26 10.33
C GLY A 335 25.71 -13.33 9.25
N GLY A 336 26.44 -13.20 8.15
CA GLY A 336 26.25 -14.05 6.97
C GLY A 336 26.79 -13.42 5.69
N LEU A 337 26.78 -14.19 4.60
CA LEU A 337 27.04 -13.68 3.26
C LEU A 337 25.75 -13.15 2.62
N ILE A 338 25.90 -12.07 1.88
CA ILE A 338 24.89 -11.45 1.03
C ILE A 338 25.42 -11.50 -0.40
N LYS A 339 24.52 -11.81 -1.33
CA LYS A 339 24.73 -11.76 -2.78
C LYS A 339 23.85 -10.64 -3.35
N ILE A 340 24.45 -9.75 -4.14
CA ILE A 340 23.76 -8.68 -4.86
C ILE A 340 23.95 -8.93 -6.36
N PRO A 341 23.06 -9.69 -7.02
CA PRO A 341 23.13 -9.88 -8.46
C PRO A 341 22.61 -8.65 -9.18
N VAL A 342 23.41 -8.14 -10.12
CA VAL A 342 22.97 -7.18 -11.14
C VAL A 342 22.88 -7.94 -12.46
N ALA A 343 21.66 -8.20 -12.93
CA ALA A 343 21.40 -9.08 -14.05
C ALA A 343 20.96 -8.32 -15.31
N LEU A 344 21.37 -8.86 -16.46
CA LEU A 344 20.87 -8.51 -17.78
C LEU A 344 20.37 -9.78 -18.45
N SER A 345 19.18 -9.72 -19.03
CA SER A 345 18.59 -10.83 -19.78
C SER A 345 17.94 -10.36 -21.06
N VAL A 346 17.77 -11.28 -22.01
CA VAL A 346 17.21 -11.03 -23.34
C VAL A 346 16.34 -12.21 -23.79
N THR A 347 15.20 -11.91 -24.41
CA THR A 347 14.32 -12.89 -25.05
C THR A 347 14.42 -12.80 -26.59
N PHE A 348 14.58 -13.96 -27.24
CA PHE A 348 14.62 -14.14 -28.69
C PHE A 348 13.41 -14.92 -29.20
N PHE A 349 12.97 -14.56 -30.40
CA PHE A 349 11.91 -15.25 -31.17
C PHE A 349 10.56 -15.41 -30.48
N GLU A 350 10.21 -14.57 -29.49
CA GLU A 350 8.97 -14.71 -28.73
C GLU A 350 7.72 -14.60 -29.62
N SER A 351 7.09 -15.75 -29.90
CA SER A 351 5.76 -15.84 -30.52
C SER A 351 5.09 -17.18 -30.19
N PRO A 352 3.75 -17.30 -30.32
CA PRO A 352 3.03 -18.57 -30.14
C PRO A 352 3.54 -19.69 -31.05
N GLU A 353 4.08 -19.36 -32.23
CA GLU A 353 4.53 -20.33 -33.24
C GLU A 353 6.01 -20.72 -33.09
N SER A 354 6.86 -19.80 -32.61
CA SER A 354 8.31 -20.01 -32.51
C SER A 354 8.81 -20.28 -31.08
N GLY A 355 7.94 -20.17 -30.07
CA GLY A 355 8.31 -20.29 -28.67
C GLY A 355 9.12 -19.08 -28.21
N ALA A 356 9.94 -19.23 -27.18
CA ALA A 356 10.82 -18.16 -26.68
C ALA A 356 12.12 -18.72 -26.13
N LEU A 357 13.25 -18.28 -26.69
CA LEU A 357 14.59 -18.56 -26.17
C LEU A 357 15.07 -17.38 -25.34
N ARG A 358 15.50 -17.63 -24.11
CA ARG A 358 15.94 -16.61 -23.17
C ARG A 358 17.36 -16.87 -22.72
N LEU A 359 18.17 -15.82 -22.71
CA LEU A 359 19.53 -15.83 -22.18
C LEU A 359 19.65 -14.75 -21.11
N GLY A 360 20.41 -15.00 -20.07
CA GLY A 360 20.68 -13.99 -19.06
C GLY A 360 21.97 -14.24 -18.32
N GLY A 361 22.56 -13.17 -17.79
CA GLY A 361 23.74 -13.23 -16.96
C GLY A 361 23.67 -12.18 -15.85
N SER A 362 24.30 -12.46 -14.71
CA SER A 362 24.45 -11.50 -13.63
C SER A 362 25.90 -11.34 -13.23
N LEU A 363 26.26 -10.10 -12.88
CA LEU A 363 27.43 -9.81 -12.06
C LEU A 363 26.98 -9.89 -10.60
N ASP A 364 27.57 -10.82 -9.86
CA ASP A 364 27.20 -11.13 -8.50
C ASP A 364 28.19 -10.50 -7.53
N ILE A 365 27.77 -9.48 -6.79
CA ILE A 365 28.60 -8.86 -5.76
C ILE A 365 28.35 -9.58 -4.45
N TYR A 366 29.39 -10.18 -3.89
CA TYR A 366 29.33 -10.83 -2.58
C TYR A 366 29.91 -9.92 -1.52
N THR A 367 29.21 -9.83 -0.39
CA THR A 367 29.72 -9.16 0.79
C THR A 367 29.12 -9.80 2.04
N GLY A 368 29.87 -9.84 3.13
CA GLY A 368 29.32 -10.35 4.38
C GLY A 368 30.27 -10.12 5.53
N SER A 369 29.68 -10.05 6.71
CA SER A 369 30.39 -9.97 7.97
C SER A 369 29.86 -11.04 8.90
N PHE A 370 30.77 -11.64 9.66
CA PHE A 370 30.49 -12.66 10.65
C PHE A 370 31.09 -12.23 11.96
N GLU A 371 30.30 -12.28 13.02
CA GLU A 371 30.79 -12.18 14.39
C GLU A 371 30.59 -13.54 15.05
N LYS A 372 31.65 -14.10 15.61
CA LYS A 372 31.60 -15.36 16.37
C LYS A 372 32.21 -15.14 17.73
N ILE A 373 31.49 -15.54 18.78
CA ILE A 373 31.90 -15.41 20.16
C ILE A 373 31.95 -16.81 20.79
N ASN A 374 33.11 -17.16 21.31
CA ASN A 374 33.33 -18.40 22.06
C ASN A 374 33.71 -18.03 23.49
N TYR A 375 32.90 -18.50 24.44
CA TYR A 375 33.06 -18.23 25.86
C TYR A 375 33.30 -19.51 26.64
N ASN A 376 34.42 -19.57 27.35
CA ASN A 376 34.85 -20.77 28.08
C ASN A 376 34.89 -20.46 29.58
N THR A 377 34.06 -21.16 30.36
CA THR A 377 33.99 -21.01 31.83
C THR A 377 34.11 -22.35 32.54
N PRO A 378 34.96 -22.48 33.57
CA PRO A 378 34.97 -23.68 34.41
C PRO A 378 33.70 -23.73 35.28
N ILE A 379 33.08 -24.91 35.38
CA ILE A 379 31.82 -25.15 36.11
C ILE A 379 32.09 -25.72 37.50
N SER A 380 33.19 -26.47 37.70
CA SER A 380 33.55 -26.99 39.02
C SER A 380 35.07 -27.05 39.23
N SER A 381 35.51 -26.43 40.32
CA SER A 381 36.67 -26.88 41.09
C SER A 381 36.53 -26.35 42.51
N THR A 382 36.02 -27.17 43.41
CA THR A 382 35.87 -26.82 44.85
C THR A 382 37.23 -26.55 45.52
N TYR A 383 38.34 -26.77 44.79
CA TYR A 383 39.72 -26.70 45.28
C TYR A 383 40.69 -25.90 44.42
N SER A 384 40.29 -25.32 43.27
CA SER A 384 41.23 -24.51 42.49
C SER A 384 41.25 -23.06 42.99
N SER A 385 42.36 -22.66 43.58
CA SER A 385 42.68 -21.26 43.88
C SER A 385 42.96 -20.43 42.63
N LYS A 386 42.99 -21.01 41.42
CA LYS A 386 43.30 -20.30 40.17
C LYS A 386 42.53 -20.87 38.99
N TYR A 387 41.72 -20.05 38.32
CA TYR A 387 41.06 -20.43 37.08
C TYR A 387 41.06 -19.29 36.06
N SER A 388 40.94 -19.64 34.78
CA SER A 388 40.93 -18.68 33.69
C SER A 388 39.64 -18.80 32.88
N ILE A 389 39.00 -17.65 32.65
CA ILE A 389 37.91 -17.48 31.70
C ILE A 389 38.53 -16.98 30.41
N ILE A 390 38.16 -17.60 29.30
CA ILE A 390 38.65 -17.21 27.97
C ILE A 390 37.44 -16.82 27.13
N THR A 391 37.43 -15.59 26.64
CA THR A 391 36.47 -15.12 25.63
C THR A 391 37.24 -14.90 24.34
N LYS A 392 36.82 -15.54 23.25
CA LYS A 392 37.33 -15.27 21.90
C LYS A 392 36.23 -14.70 21.05
N THR A 393 36.42 -13.48 20.55
CA THR A 393 35.51 -12.81 19.62
C THR A 393 36.23 -12.63 18.29
N SER A 394 35.71 -13.22 17.21
CA SER A 394 36.24 -13.04 15.86
C SER A 394 35.25 -12.32 14.97
N PHE A 395 35.73 -11.31 14.27
CA PHE A 395 35.03 -10.58 13.21
C PHE A 395 35.65 -10.93 11.87
N ASP A 396 34.91 -11.63 11.02
CA ASP A 396 35.36 -11.98 9.67
C ASP A 396 34.55 -11.16 8.67
N THR A 397 35.22 -10.49 7.75
CA THR A 397 34.58 -9.80 6.63
C THR A 397 35.05 -10.42 5.33
N PHE A 398 34.13 -10.63 4.40
CA PHE A 398 34.43 -11.18 3.08
C PHE A 398 33.79 -10.32 1.99
N GLY A 399 34.46 -10.24 0.84
CA GLY A 399 33.95 -9.58 -0.35
C GLY A 399 34.53 -10.20 -1.63
N GLY A 400 33.78 -10.10 -2.72
CA GLY A 400 34.23 -10.57 -4.02
C GLY A 400 33.18 -10.43 -5.10
N TYR A 401 33.54 -10.84 -6.31
CA TYR A 401 32.68 -10.77 -7.49
C TYR A 401 32.61 -12.13 -8.14
N GLY A 402 31.40 -12.60 -8.45
CA GLY A 402 31.16 -13.78 -9.25
C GLY A 402 30.18 -13.50 -10.37
N SER A 403 29.74 -14.57 -11.03
CA SER A 403 28.76 -14.46 -12.10
C SER A 403 27.83 -15.66 -12.13
N THR A 404 26.58 -15.41 -12.50
CA THR A 404 25.60 -16.45 -12.80
C THR A 404 25.17 -16.33 -14.25
N ILE A 405 25.10 -17.45 -14.98
CA ILE A 405 24.63 -17.52 -16.35
C ILE A 405 23.39 -18.39 -16.39
N GLY A 406 22.35 -17.91 -17.06
CA GLY A 406 21.07 -18.57 -17.22
C GLY A 406 20.71 -18.78 -18.69
N LEU A 407 20.00 -19.86 -18.95
CA LEU A 407 19.31 -20.15 -20.20
C LEU A 407 17.89 -20.60 -19.87
N GLY A 408 16.95 -20.31 -20.75
CA GLY A 408 15.73 -21.09 -20.78
C GLY A 408 14.99 -21.00 -22.09
N TYR A 409 14.18 -21.99 -22.35
CA TYR A 409 13.46 -22.18 -23.59
C TYR A 409 12.02 -22.53 -23.28
N THR A 410 11.08 -21.71 -23.75
CA THR A 410 9.65 -22.00 -23.73
C THR A 410 9.23 -22.49 -25.10
N THR A 411 8.61 -23.66 -25.13
CA THR A 411 8.08 -24.26 -26.35
C THR A 411 6.95 -23.40 -26.96
N PRO A 412 6.77 -23.42 -28.29
CA PRO A 412 5.58 -22.88 -28.94
C PRO A 412 4.30 -23.45 -28.33
N SER A 413 3.29 -22.63 -28.08
CA SER A 413 2.01 -23.11 -27.54
C SER A 413 1.25 -23.98 -28.53
N SER A 414 1.49 -23.78 -29.83
CA SER A 414 0.92 -24.57 -30.93
C SER A 414 1.26 -26.07 -30.86
N ILE A 415 2.28 -26.48 -30.11
CA ILE A 415 2.64 -27.90 -29.94
C ILE A 415 1.62 -28.66 -29.07
N PHE A 416 0.93 -27.96 -28.16
CA PHE A 416 0.00 -28.57 -27.21
C PHE A 416 -1.43 -28.05 -27.39
N SER A 417 -1.65 -26.78 -27.02
CA SER A 417 -2.92 -26.06 -27.03
C SER A 417 -2.60 -24.57 -26.90
N ASP A 418 -3.48 -23.68 -27.39
CA ASP A 418 -3.21 -22.22 -27.52
C ASP A 418 -2.74 -21.51 -26.23
N HIS A 419 -2.88 -22.14 -25.07
CA HIS A 419 -2.50 -21.60 -23.76
C HIS A 419 -1.53 -22.46 -22.96
N ASP A 420 -1.10 -23.60 -23.51
CA ASP A 420 -0.23 -24.54 -22.84
C ASP A 420 1.22 -24.35 -23.31
N SER A 421 2.16 -24.45 -22.38
CA SER A 421 3.59 -24.37 -22.72
C SER A 421 4.44 -25.21 -21.77
N PHE A 422 5.50 -25.80 -22.32
CA PHE A 422 6.60 -26.35 -21.56
C PHE A 422 7.79 -25.41 -21.58
N THR A 423 8.42 -25.23 -20.42
CA THR A 423 9.63 -24.44 -20.28
C THR A 423 10.76 -25.27 -19.69
N PHE A 424 11.93 -25.17 -20.30
CA PHE A 424 13.19 -25.72 -19.80
C PHE A 424 14.07 -24.57 -19.32
N GLY A 425 14.73 -24.74 -18.18
CA GLY A 425 15.65 -23.77 -17.61
C GLY A 425 16.98 -24.43 -17.24
N PHE A 426 18.06 -23.69 -17.41
CA PHE A 426 19.40 -24.09 -17.01
C PHE A 426 20.10 -22.89 -16.36
N VAL A 427 20.85 -23.13 -15.30
CA VAL A 427 21.62 -22.09 -14.61
C VAL A 427 22.97 -22.63 -14.15
N VAL A 428 24.01 -21.80 -14.28
CA VAL A 428 25.36 -22.06 -13.79
C VAL A 428 25.84 -20.85 -13.02
N GLU A 429 26.24 -21.07 -11.77
CA GLU A 429 26.94 -20.08 -10.94
C GLU A 429 28.42 -20.41 -10.95
N ILE A 430 29.24 -19.48 -11.44
CA ILE A 430 30.67 -19.69 -11.64
C ILE A 430 31.37 -19.71 -10.27
N PRO A 431 32.28 -20.67 -10.01
CA PRO A 431 33.02 -20.75 -8.76
C PRO A 431 33.81 -19.46 -8.53
N THR A 432 33.75 -18.94 -7.31
CA THR A 432 34.24 -17.61 -6.96
C THR A 432 35.01 -17.64 -5.65
N SER A 433 36.21 -17.05 -5.64
CA SER A 433 36.97 -16.82 -4.41
C SER A 433 36.61 -15.46 -3.82
N LEU A 434 36.29 -15.43 -2.53
CA LEU A 434 36.05 -14.23 -1.75
C LEU A 434 37.26 -13.97 -0.86
N VAL A 435 37.71 -12.72 -0.84
CA VAL A 435 38.84 -12.25 -0.05
C VAL A 435 38.31 -11.41 1.11
N GLY A 436 39.00 -11.48 2.23
CA GLY A 436 38.50 -10.96 3.47
C GLY A 436 39.57 -10.72 4.51
N ASN A 437 39.14 -10.22 5.66
CA ASN A 437 39.98 -10.02 6.84
C ASN A 437 39.30 -10.63 8.06
N ARG A 438 40.09 -11.24 8.93
CA ARG A 438 39.68 -11.66 10.27
C ARG A 438 40.34 -10.76 11.29
N THR A 439 39.54 -10.21 12.21
CA THR A 439 40.02 -9.57 13.44
C THR A 439 39.56 -10.40 14.62
N GLN A 440 40.49 -10.97 15.38
CA GLN A 440 40.18 -11.77 16.57
C GLN A 440 40.68 -11.07 17.83
N TYR A 441 39.78 -10.91 18.80
CA TYR A 441 40.06 -10.51 20.16
C TYR A 441 40.03 -11.75 21.05
N SER A 442 41.05 -11.94 21.88
CA SER A 442 41.04 -12.99 22.91
C SER A 442 41.30 -12.37 24.27
N ASP A 443 40.27 -12.35 25.10
CA ASP A 443 40.29 -11.84 26.47
C ASP A 443 40.49 -13.01 27.44
N TYR A 444 41.59 -12.95 28.18
CA TYR A 444 41.96 -13.89 29.23
C TYR A 444 41.74 -13.22 30.58
N THR A 445 40.72 -13.68 31.31
CA THR A 445 40.50 -13.25 32.69
C THR A 445 40.96 -14.36 33.63
N THR A 446 42.09 -14.17 34.30
CA THR A 446 42.58 -15.12 35.32
C THR A 446 42.18 -14.66 36.71
N ILE A 447 41.47 -15.51 37.43
CA ILE A 447 40.99 -15.27 38.78
C ILE A 447 41.80 -16.14 39.73
N VAL A 448 42.56 -15.51 40.63
CA VAL A 448 43.35 -16.17 41.67
C VAL A 448 42.74 -15.85 43.03
N THR A 449 42.25 -16.87 43.75
CA THR A 449 41.70 -16.74 45.09
C THR A 449 42.61 -17.44 46.09
N ASN A 450 43.30 -16.67 46.93
CA ASN A 450 44.17 -17.19 47.98
C ASN A 450 43.53 -17.00 49.36
N ASN A 451 43.72 -17.97 50.25
CA ASN A 451 43.41 -17.80 51.67
C ASN A 451 44.53 -16.96 52.31
N VAL A 452 44.18 -15.89 53.03
CA VAL A 452 45.15 -15.06 53.74
C VAL A 452 45.43 -15.66 55.12
N LEU A 453 46.71 -15.81 55.48
CA LEU A 453 47.16 -16.51 56.70
C LEU A 453 46.90 -15.74 58.01
N ASP A 454 46.45 -14.48 57.94
CA ASP A 454 46.24 -13.59 59.10
C ASP A 454 44.81 -13.60 59.66
N GLY A 455 43.93 -14.48 59.15
CA GLY A 455 42.54 -14.55 59.56
C GLY A 455 41.60 -13.55 58.88
N SER A 456 42.09 -12.73 57.94
CA SER A 456 41.29 -11.70 57.23
C SER A 456 40.41 -12.20 56.07
N GLY A 457 40.34 -13.52 55.83
CA GLY A 457 39.47 -14.14 54.82
C GLY A 457 40.16 -14.46 53.48
N ARG A 458 39.38 -14.58 52.40
CA ARG A 458 39.86 -14.90 51.02
C ARG A 458 40.16 -13.62 50.24
N ARG A 459 41.35 -13.52 49.63
CA ARG A 459 41.69 -12.45 48.67
C ARG A 459 41.59 -12.97 47.24
N THR A 460 40.86 -12.25 46.40
CA THR A 460 40.70 -12.55 44.97
C THR A 460 41.41 -11.50 44.13
N VAL A 461 42.33 -11.93 43.26
CA VAL A 461 43.01 -11.10 42.26
C VAL A 461 42.48 -11.48 40.88
N LYS A 462 42.02 -10.48 40.10
CA LYS A 462 41.62 -10.66 38.70
C LYS A 462 42.67 -10.01 37.80
N ILE A 463 43.23 -10.78 36.88
CA ILE A 463 44.18 -10.33 35.86
C ILE A 463 43.45 -10.37 34.52
N TYR A 464 43.51 -9.29 33.76
CA TYR A 464 42.93 -9.16 32.43
C TYR A 464 44.05 -9.01 31.40
N ASP A 465 44.03 -9.84 30.36
CA ASP A 465 44.92 -9.75 29.21
C ASP A 465 44.09 -9.87 27.93
N THR A 466 44.31 -8.96 26.99
CA THR A 466 43.57 -8.88 25.72
C THR A 466 44.56 -8.92 24.57
N THR A 467 44.42 -9.91 23.70
CA THR A 467 45.22 -10.01 22.47
C THR A 467 44.35 -9.73 21.25
N LYS A 468 44.86 -8.91 20.32
CA LYS A 468 44.21 -8.61 19.02
C LYS A 468 45.08 -9.16 17.89
N ILE A 469 44.51 -10.05 17.08
CA ILE A 469 45.16 -10.62 15.89
C ILE A 469 44.36 -10.19 14.65
N ILE A 470 45.06 -9.71 13.63
CA ILE A 470 44.48 -9.41 12.31
C ILE A 470 45.14 -10.32 11.30
N SER A 471 44.35 -11.04 10.51
CA SER A 471 44.84 -11.96 9.47
C SER A 471 44.00 -11.84 8.21
N ASN A 472 44.62 -12.07 7.05
CA ASN A 472 43.88 -12.22 5.81
C ASN A 472 43.01 -13.49 5.88
N ALA A 473 41.84 -13.43 5.26
CA ALA A 473 40.89 -14.53 5.19
C ALA A 473 40.50 -14.77 3.73
N GLU A 474 40.42 -16.03 3.34
CA GLU A 474 39.93 -16.43 2.02
C GLU A 474 38.85 -17.48 2.16
N THR A 475 37.85 -17.42 1.29
CA THR A 475 36.80 -18.43 1.21
C THR A 475 36.34 -18.62 -0.24
N THR A 476 35.72 -19.74 -0.57
CA THR A 476 35.29 -20.06 -1.93
C THR A 476 33.81 -20.43 -1.99
N ILE A 477 33.10 -19.84 -2.94
CA ILE A 477 31.76 -20.28 -3.35
C ILE A 477 31.96 -21.26 -4.52
N PRO A 478 31.58 -22.54 -4.38
CA PRO A 478 31.81 -23.53 -5.42
C PRO A 478 30.81 -23.42 -6.58
N LEU A 479 31.15 -24.06 -7.70
CA LEU A 479 30.31 -24.17 -8.88
C LEU A 479 28.93 -24.72 -8.51
N LYS A 480 27.87 -24.01 -8.88
CA LYS A 480 26.49 -24.50 -8.75
C LYS A 480 25.88 -24.71 -10.12
N LEU A 481 25.30 -25.89 -10.32
CA LEU A 481 24.55 -26.25 -11.52
C LEU A 481 23.08 -26.42 -11.16
N GLY A 482 22.20 -25.94 -12.05
CA GLY A 482 20.77 -26.08 -11.89
C GLY A 482 20.06 -26.36 -13.20
N VAL A 483 19.10 -27.29 -13.18
CA VAL A 483 18.19 -27.57 -14.30
C VAL A 483 16.75 -27.51 -13.79
N GLY A 484 15.85 -27.01 -14.62
CA GLY A 484 14.44 -26.89 -14.28
C GLY A 484 13.53 -27.15 -15.45
N ILE A 485 12.36 -27.69 -15.16
CA ILE A 485 11.28 -27.89 -16.12
C ILE A 485 9.97 -27.38 -15.54
N SER A 486 9.12 -26.82 -16.38
CA SER A 486 7.74 -26.51 -16.01
C SER A 486 6.78 -26.75 -17.16
N TYR A 487 5.55 -27.11 -16.80
CA TYR A 487 4.38 -27.10 -17.66
C TYR A 487 3.42 -26.05 -17.12
N SER A 488 3.02 -25.11 -17.96
CA SER A 488 2.09 -24.04 -17.63
C SER A 488 0.89 -24.07 -18.55
N SER A 489 -0.29 -24.00 -17.97
CA SER A 489 -1.59 -23.82 -18.61
C SER A 489 -2.32 -22.62 -17.96
N VAL A 490 -3.57 -22.35 -18.35
CA VAL A 490 -4.37 -21.23 -17.83
C VAL A 490 -4.59 -21.31 -16.32
N HIS A 491 -4.84 -22.51 -15.81
CA HIS A 491 -5.20 -22.72 -14.39
C HIS A 491 -4.11 -23.42 -13.60
N LEU A 492 -3.13 -24.04 -14.26
CA LEU A 492 -2.21 -24.99 -13.64
C LEU A 492 -0.79 -24.68 -14.05
N LEU A 493 0.11 -24.65 -13.06
CA LEU A 493 1.55 -24.66 -13.26
C LEU A 493 2.10 -25.84 -12.48
N ILE A 494 2.84 -26.73 -13.14
CA ILE A 494 3.60 -27.81 -12.49
C ILE A 494 5.06 -27.63 -12.85
N ALA A 495 5.96 -27.74 -11.90
CA ALA A 495 7.37 -27.54 -12.14
C ALA A 495 8.24 -28.40 -11.23
N GLY A 496 9.46 -28.69 -11.70
CA GLY A 496 10.47 -29.38 -10.92
C GLY A 496 11.88 -28.92 -11.28
N ASP A 497 12.73 -28.82 -10.27
CA ASP A 497 14.11 -28.35 -10.40
C ASP A 497 15.09 -29.29 -9.69
N PHE A 498 16.30 -29.37 -10.21
CA PHE A 498 17.44 -30.04 -9.59
C PHE A 498 18.62 -29.08 -9.49
N PHE A 499 19.24 -29.02 -8.31
CA PHE A 499 20.49 -28.30 -8.05
C PHE A 499 21.59 -29.26 -7.63
N PHE A 500 22.81 -28.98 -8.06
CA PHE A 500 24.03 -29.69 -7.67
C PHE A 500 25.15 -28.70 -7.34
N GLN A 501 25.89 -28.96 -6.27
CA GLN A 501 27.01 -28.12 -5.86
C GLN A 501 28.00 -28.90 -5.01
N ASP A 502 29.29 -28.86 -5.36
CA ASP A 502 30.34 -29.60 -4.65
C ASP A 502 31.12 -28.70 -3.68
N TRP A 503 30.99 -28.95 -2.38
CA TRP A 503 31.60 -28.14 -1.32
C TRP A 503 32.89 -28.75 -0.73
N THR A 504 33.36 -29.87 -1.27
CA THR A 504 34.50 -30.62 -0.71
C THR A 504 35.82 -29.84 -0.72
N GLU A 505 36.02 -28.96 -1.70
CA GLU A 505 37.20 -28.08 -1.81
C GLU A 505 36.97 -26.67 -1.25
N THR A 506 35.83 -26.43 -0.58
CA THR A 506 35.51 -25.11 -0.05
C THR A 506 36.48 -24.72 1.06
N LYS A 507 37.12 -23.56 0.87
CA LYS A 507 38.01 -22.97 1.86
C LYS A 507 37.23 -22.02 2.77
N TYR A 508 37.63 -21.94 4.04
CA TYR A 508 37.24 -20.88 4.96
C TYR A 508 38.45 -20.53 5.80
N LEU A 509 38.82 -19.23 5.77
CA LEU A 509 40.08 -18.74 6.35
C LEU A 509 41.31 -19.44 5.75
N GLY A 510 41.26 -19.73 4.44
CA GLY A 510 42.36 -20.39 3.71
C GLY A 510 42.52 -21.90 3.94
N SER A 511 41.76 -22.50 4.87
CA SER A 511 41.78 -23.95 5.13
C SER A 511 40.55 -24.65 4.56
N VAL A 512 40.71 -25.86 4.05
CA VAL A 512 39.60 -26.69 3.56
C VAL A 512 38.71 -27.09 4.74
N LEU A 513 37.40 -26.94 4.59
CA LEU A 513 36.43 -27.32 5.62
C LEU A 513 36.15 -28.83 5.56
N PHE A 514 36.62 -29.59 6.55
CA PHE A 514 36.45 -31.05 6.61
C PHE A 514 35.01 -31.53 6.85
N ASN A 515 34.10 -30.62 7.20
CA ASN A 515 32.69 -30.95 7.52
C ASN A 515 31.75 -30.62 6.35
N LEU A 516 32.28 -30.43 5.14
CA LEU A 516 31.49 -30.15 3.94
C LEU A 516 31.60 -31.27 2.91
N THR A 517 30.49 -31.53 2.21
CA THR A 517 30.33 -32.57 1.18
C THR A 517 29.53 -32.05 -0.01
N THR A 518 29.39 -32.87 -1.05
CA THR A 518 28.56 -32.56 -2.21
C THR A 518 27.08 -32.44 -1.82
N SER A 519 26.47 -31.31 -2.18
CA SER A 519 25.06 -31.00 -1.93
C SER A 519 24.25 -31.15 -3.22
N TYR A 520 23.03 -31.68 -3.10
CA TYR A 520 22.05 -31.64 -4.18
C TYR A 520 20.64 -31.47 -3.65
N LYS A 521 19.81 -30.75 -4.40
CA LYS A 521 18.42 -30.44 -4.03
C LYS A 521 17.47 -30.73 -5.17
N ILE A 522 16.40 -31.46 -4.89
CA ILE A 522 15.30 -31.72 -5.81
C ILE A 522 14.07 -31.01 -5.27
N ASN A 523 13.41 -30.23 -6.12
CA ASN A 523 12.17 -29.55 -5.79
C ASN A 523 11.09 -29.97 -6.78
N PHE A 524 9.87 -30.15 -6.29
CA PHE A 524 8.67 -30.33 -7.10
C PHE A 524 7.58 -29.42 -6.55
N GLY A 525 6.83 -28.78 -7.43
CA GLY A 525 5.77 -27.88 -7.01
C GLY A 525 4.68 -27.73 -8.05
N ALA A 526 3.48 -27.44 -7.58
CA ALA A 526 2.33 -27.13 -8.40
C ALA A 526 1.64 -25.88 -7.87
N SER A 527 1.06 -25.08 -8.76
CA SER A 527 0.13 -24.02 -8.39
C SER A 527 -1.12 -24.04 -9.25
N TYR A 528 -2.24 -23.66 -8.64
CA TYR A 528 -3.57 -23.68 -9.24
C TYR A 528 -4.26 -22.33 -9.07
N THR A 529 -4.85 -21.81 -10.15
CA THR A 529 -5.67 -20.58 -10.16
C THR A 529 -7.08 -20.94 -10.62
N VAL A 530 -8.11 -20.52 -9.87
CA VAL A 530 -9.50 -20.97 -10.12
C VAL A 530 -10.13 -20.33 -11.36
N ASP A 531 -10.10 -19.00 -11.49
CA ASP A 531 -10.46 -18.35 -12.76
C ASP A 531 -9.81 -16.95 -12.89
N PRO A 532 -8.90 -16.74 -13.87
CA PRO A 532 -8.26 -15.45 -14.07
C PRO A 532 -9.13 -14.40 -14.78
N ARG A 533 -10.30 -14.79 -15.32
CA ARG A 533 -11.12 -13.98 -16.26
C ARG A 533 -12.45 -13.47 -15.68
N ILE A 534 -12.93 -14.01 -14.56
CA ILE A 534 -14.23 -13.64 -13.99
C ILE A 534 -14.11 -12.36 -13.13
N GLU A 535 -14.97 -11.35 -13.39
CA GLU A 535 -15.13 -10.13 -12.58
C GLU A 535 -15.87 -10.35 -11.23
N ALA A 536 -15.99 -11.59 -10.76
CA ALA A 536 -16.76 -11.97 -9.57
C ALA A 536 -15.90 -12.70 -8.52
N ASN A 537 -16.34 -12.60 -7.24
CA ASN A 537 -15.76 -13.10 -5.99
C ASN A 537 -14.22 -13.03 -5.84
N PHE A 538 -13.76 -12.13 -4.97
CA PHE A 538 -12.35 -11.91 -4.62
C PHE A 538 -11.53 -13.19 -4.38
N PHE A 539 -12.14 -14.22 -3.78
CA PHE A 539 -11.47 -15.50 -3.47
C PHE A 539 -11.18 -16.37 -4.70
N LEU A 540 -11.92 -16.21 -5.81
CA LEU A 540 -11.73 -17.01 -7.03
C LEU A 540 -10.47 -16.58 -7.81
N LYS A 541 -9.85 -15.46 -7.43
CA LYS A 541 -8.63 -14.91 -8.07
C LYS A 541 -7.35 -15.31 -7.34
N TRP A 542 -7.45 -16.09 -6.26
CA TRP A 542 -6.29 -16.52 -5.49
C TRP A 542 -5.55 -17.64 -6.21
N ILE A 543 -4.23 -17.67 -6.01
CA ILE A 543 -3.37 -18.76 -6.49
C ILE A 543 -3.00 -19.60 -5.28
N TYR A 544 -3.23 -20.90 -5.37
CA TYR A 544 -2.87 -21.87 -4.35
C TYR A 544 -1.67 -22.66 -4.84
N SER A 545 -0.64 -22.78 -4.01
CA SER A 545 0.58 -23.49 -4.33
C SER A 545 0.86 -24.59 -3.32
N VAL A 546 1.43 -25.69 -3.79
CA VAL A 546 1.93 -26.78 -2.96
C VAL A 546 3.27 -27.25 -3.51
N GLY A 547 4.18 -27.66 -2.63
CA GLY A 547 5.45 -28.22 -3.07
C GLY A 547 6.05 -29.22 -2.12
N PHE A 548 7.04 -29.95 -2.62
CA PHE A 548 7.83 -30.96 -1.93
C PHE A 548 9.30 -30.77 -2.30
N TYR A 549 10.20 -31.02 -1.35
CA TYR A 549 11.63 -31.01 -1.65
C TYR A 549 12.40 -32.05 -0.85
N TYR A 550 13.53 -32.44 -1.42
CA TYR A 550 14.57 -33.24 -0.80
C TYR A 550 15.91 -32.55 -1.03
N HIS A 551 16.71 -32.41 0.02
CA HIS A 551 17.99 -31.71 0.00
C HIS A 551 19.01 -32.49 0.81
N LYS A 552 20.00 -33.09 0.14
CA LYS A 552 21.25 -33.45 0.81
C LYS A 552 22.03 -32.16 1.03
N THR A 553 22.10 -31.70 2.27
CA THR A 553 22.77 -30.45 2.63
C THR A 553 24.29 -30.59 2.45
N PRO A 554 25.04 -29.48 2.38
CA PRO A 554 26.49 -29.58 2.27
C PRO A 554 27.15 -30.02 3.57
N TYR A 555 26.43 -30.15 4.70
CA TYR A 555 27.02 -30.44 5.99
C TYR A 555 27.17 -31.94 6.25
N THR A 556 28.31 -32.31 6.81
CA THR A 556 28.54 -33.62 7.41
C THR A 556 28.91 -33.47 8.88
N ILE A 557 28.38 -34.34 9.72
CA ILE A 557 28.78 -34.42 11.13
C ILE A 557 29.16 -35.87 11.42
N LEU A 558 30.38 -36.08 11.93
CA LEU A 558 30.92 -37.43 12.17
C LEU A 558 30.85 -38.33 10.92
N ASN A 559 31.12 -37.76 9.74
CA ASN A 559 31.01 -38.42 8.42
C ASN A 559 29.59 -38.90 8.06
N ILE A 560 28.55 -38.40 8.71
CA ILE A 560 27.16 -38.65 8.37
C ILE A 560 26.61 -37.45 7.60
N ASP A 561 26.05 -37.71 6.43
CA ASP A 561 25.39 -36.71 5.60
C ASP A 561 24.12 -36.17 6.29
N ILE A 562 23.97 -34.85 6.31
CA ILE A 562 22.78 -34.21 6.83
C ILE A 562 21.79 -33.98 5.69
N VAL A 563 20.61 -34.58 5.79
CA VAL A 563 19.53 -34.49 4.81
C VAL A 563 18.39 -33.67 5.38
N GLU A 564 17.77 -32.83 4.55
CA GLU A 564 16.55 -32.09 4.81
C GLU A 564 15.49 -32.47 3.78
N TYR A 565 14.26 -32.69 4.22
CA TYR A 565 13.11 -32.87 3.34
C TYR A 565 11.92 -32.12 3.90
N GLY A 566 10.98 -31.72 3.04
CA GLY A 566 9.84 -30.98 3.52
C GLY A 566 8.80 -30.69 2.46
N THR A 567 7.76 -30.00 2.92
CA THR A 567 6.59 -29.63 2.14
C THR A 567 6.29 -28.16 2.31
N SER A 568 5.66 -27.56 1.32
CA SER A 568 5.21 -26.17 1.39
C SER A 568 3.79 -26.00 0.89
N LEU A 569 3.16 -24.95 1.40
CA LEU A 569 1.88 -24.44 0.96
C LEU A 569 2.02 -22.94 0.73
N GLY A 570 1.43 -22.43 -0.34
CA GLY A 570 1.46 -21.02 -0.68
C GLY A 570 0.10 -20.49 -1.09
N ILE A 571 -0.16 -19.22 -0.80
CA ILE A 571 -1.31 -18.48 -1.28
C ILE A 571 -0.82 -17.15 -1.84
N SER A 572 -1.22 -16.83 -3.08
CA SER A 572 -1.02 -15.52 -3.68
C SER A 572 -2.36 -14.82 -3.87
N ILE A 573 -2.45 -13.61 -3.31
CA ILE A 573 -3.65 -12.78 -3.30
C ILE A 573 -3.39 -11.56 -4.19
N PRO A 574 -4.19 -11.31 -5.24
CA PRO A 574 -4.08 -10.09 -6.03
C PRO A 574 -4.33 -8.84 -5.17
N MET A 575 -3.55 -7.79 -5.38
CA MET A 575 -3.63 -6.54 -4.62
C MET A 575 -4.07 -5.37 -5.52
N GLY A 576 -5.06 -4.63 -5.04
CA GLY A 576 -5.57 -3.44 -5.73
C GLY A 576 -6.32 -3.75 -7.02
N SER A 577 -6.35 -2.80 -7.94
CA SER A 577 -6.98 -2.94 -9.26
C SER A 577 -6.09 -3.63 -10.29
N SER A 578 -4.81 -3.87 -9.98
CA SER A 578 -3.88 -4.55 -10.89
C SER A 578 -3.90 -6.06 -10.64
N PRO A 579 -4.23 -6.89 -11.64
CA PRO A 579 -4.19 -8.35 -11.49
C PRO A 579 -2.75 -8.89 -11.33
N PHE A 580 -1.73 -8.05 -11.57
CA PHE A 580 -0.33 -8.45 -11.54
C PHE A 580 0.38 -8.15 -10.22
N SER A 581 -0.14 -7.22 -9.43
CA SER A 581 0.37 -6.95 -8.08
C SER A 581 -0.18 -8.02 -7.13
N LYS A 582 0.71 -8.71 -6.40
CA LYS A 582 0.33 -9.86 -5.55
C LYS A 582 0.96 -9.75 -4.18
N PHE A 583 0.17 -10.08 -3.15
CA PHE A 583 0.65 -10.44 -1.83
C PHE A 583 0.80 -11.95 -1.77
N ASN A 584 1.97 -12.43 -1.38
CA ASN A 584 2.27 -13.86 -1.30
C ASN A 584 2.53 -14.23 0.15
N PHE A 585 1.92 -15.33 0.57
CA PHE A 585 2.15 -15.97 1.86
C PHE A 585 2.46 -17.43 1.65
N SER A 586 3.57 -17.90 2.20
CA SER A 586 4.00 -19.29 2.08
C SER A 586 4.46 -19.84 3.42
N ILE A 587 4.08 -21.08 3.66
CA ILE A 587 4.49 -21.88 4.81
C ILE A 587 5.26 -23.07 4.28
N ASN A 588 6.40 -23.36 4.91
CA ASN A 588 7.22 -24.50 4.61
C ASN A 588 7.55 -25.22 5.91
N TYR A 589 7.25 -26.51 5.95
CA TYR A 589 7.60 -27.40 7.05
C TYR A 589 8.60 -28.42 6.53
N GLY A 590 9.75 -28.53 7.18
CA GLY A 590 10.80 -29.46 6.82
C GLY A 590 11.41 -30.11 8.04
N ARG A 591 12.05 -31.27 7.84
CA ARG A 591 12.78 -32.00 8.87
C ARG A 591 14.19 -32.26 8.38
N ARG A 592 15.17 -31.97 9.23
CA ARG A 592 16.61 -32.10 8.93
C ARG A 592 17.34 -32.89 10.01
N GLY A 593 18.32 -33.70 9.62
CA GLY A 593 19.24 -34.39 10.54
C GLY A 593 18.77 -35.78 11.01
N THR A 594 19.43 -36.32 12.03
CA THR A 594 19.18 -37.67 12.60
C THR A 594 19.44 -37.70 14.12
N LEU A 595 18.80 -38.63 14.84
CA LEU A 595 19.01 -38.86 16.28
C LEU A 595 20.07 -39.95 16.58
N GLU A 596 20.65 -40.54 15.53
CA GLU A 596 21.72 -41.51 15.67
C GLU A 596 23.04 -40.84 16.08
N ASN A 597 23.90 -41.56 16.82
CA ASN A 597 25.24 -41.10 17.19
C ASN A 597 25.32 -39.71 17.86
N LYS A 598 24.34 -39.37 18.72
CA LYS A 598 24.23 -38.07 19.41
C LYS A 598 24.07 -36.86 18.48
N LEU A 599 23.60 -37.09 17.25
CA LEU A 599 23.25 -36.03 16.31
C LEU A 599 21.89 -35.40 16.67
N ILE A 600 21.64 -34.26 16.04
CA ILE A 600 20.48 -33.41 16.28
C ILE A 600 19.50 -33.57 15.13
N VAL A 601 18.22 -33.63 15.44
CA VAL A 601 17.14 -33.44 14.47
C VAL A 601 16.55 -32.06 14.65
N GLU A 602 16.26 -31.39 13.55
CA GLU A 602 15.57 -30.12 13.54
C GLU A 602 14.27 -30.25 12.74
N ASP A 603 13.14 -29.96 13.38
CA ASP A 603 11.91 -29.63 12.68
C ASP A 603 11.91 -28.12 12.41
N ILE A 604 11.72 -27.77 11.14
CA ILE A 604 11.89 -26.41 10.63
C ILE A 604 10.52 -25.92 10.15
N LEU A 605 10.04 -24.81 10.69
CA LEU A 605 8.86 -24.11 10.21
C LEU A 605 9.28 -22.74 9.66
N LYS A 606 9.22 -22.58 8.34
CA LYS A 606 9.51 -21.33 7.64
C LYS A 606 8.21 -20.68 7.18
N LEU A 607 8.04 -19.40 7.49
CA LEU A 607 6.98 -18.53 7.01
C LEU A 607 7.63 -17.46 6.13
N GLU A 608 7.14 -17.27 4.91
CA GLU A 608 7.59 -16.20 4.04
C GLU A 608 6.39 -15.37 3.57
N LEU A 609 6.52 -14.07 3.71
CA LEU A 609 5.55 -13.08 3.29
C LEU A 609 6.24 -12.15 2.32
N GLY A 610 5.60 -11.79 1.21
CA GLY A 610 6.17 -10.77 0.35
C GLY A 610 5.18 -10.17 -0.61
N GLN A 611 5.45 -8.93 -0.95
CA GLN A 611 4.66 -8.16 -1.88
C GLN A 611 5.46 -7.93 -3.15
N ASN A 612 4.80 -8.18 -4.29
CA ASN A 612 5.30 -7.80 -5.59
C ASN A 612 4.36 -6.73 -6.14
N GLY A 613 4.87 -5.51 -6.26
CA GLY A 613 4.21 -4.42 -6.95
C GLY A 613 4.64 -4.42 -8.41
N GLN A 614 3.66 -4.46 -9.31
CA GLN A 614 3.93 -4.15 -10.72
C GLN A 614 3.50 -2.74 -11.02
N ILE A 615 4.43 -1.98 -11.58
CA ILE A 615 4.23 -0.58 -11.90
C ILE A 615 4.24 -0.47 -13.42
N ASN A 616 3.18 0.09 -13.99
CA ASN A 616 3.19 0.44 -15.41
C ASN A 616 4.12 1.64 -15.64
N VAL A 617 4.63 1.83 -16.86
CA VAL A 617 5.50 2.98 -17.20
C VAL A 617 4.83 4.30 -16.82
N ASP A 618 3.52 4.46 -17.09
CA ASP A 618 2.74 5.65 -16.73
C ASP A 618 2.67 5.88 -15.21
N GLU A 619 2.58 4.80 -14.43
CA GLU A 619 2.52 4.84 -12.97
C GLU A 619 3.91 5.09 -12.37
N LEU A 620 4.97 4.55 -13.00
CA LEU A 620 6.36 4.80 -12.64
C LEU A 620 6.73 6.26 -12.90
N GLU A 621 6.31 6.82 -14.04
CA GLU A 621 6.44 8.25 -14.32
C GLU A 621 5.71 9.08 -13.27
N SER A 622 4.50 8.67 -12.85
CA SER A 622 3.75 9.37 -11.80
C SER A 622 4.45 9.30 -10.43
N ILE A 623 5.05 8.16 -10.08
CA ILE A 623 5.78 7.97 -8.82
C ILE A 623 7.10 8.72 -8.85
N ILE A 624 7.86 8.61 -9.95
CA ILE A 624 9.10 9.39 -10.14
C ILE A 624 8.78 10.88 -10.09
N PHE A 625 7.71 11.33 -10.75
CA PHE A 625 7.25 12.71 -10.68
C PHE A 625 6.84 13.12 -9.24
N SER A 626 6.15 12.24 -8.51
CA SER A 626 5.77 12.46 -7.11
C SER A 626 6.96 12.47 -6.16
N VAL A 627 7.95 11.60 -6.36
CA VAL A 627 9.17 11.50 -5.55
C VAL A 627 10.11 12.67 -5.87
N MET A 628 10.24 13.04 -7.15
CA MET A 628 10.94 14.26 -7.56
C MET A 628 10.24 15.52 -7.03
N ASN A 629 8.91 15.53 -6.93
CA ASN A 629 8.17 16.61 -6.29
C ASN A 629 8.30 16.60 -4.76
N ASN A 630 8.36 15.42 -4.11
CA ASN A 630 8.64 15.30 -2.67
C ASN A 630 10.09 15.68 -2.31
N MET A 631 11.04 15.45 -3.21
CA MET A 631 12.40 16.00 -3.06
C MET A 631 12.45 17.52 -3.31
N LYS A 632 11.48 18.06 -4.07
CA LYS A 632 11.30 19.51 -4.27
C LYS A 632 10.35 20.15 -3.23
N SER A 633 9.64 19.37 -2.40
CA SER A 633 8.59 19.86 -1.48
C SER A 633 9.12 20.49 -0.20
N ARG A 634 10.42 20.81 -0.13
CA ARG A 634 10.94 21.80 0.84
C ARG A 634 10.73 23.25 0.39
N ARG A 635 10.08 23.49 -0.76
CA ARG A 635 9.55 24.81 -1.13
C ARG A 635 8.10 24.70 -1.61
N SER A 636 7.22 25.36 -0.85
CA SER A 636 5.87 25.86 -1.18
C SER A 636 5.08 25.17 -2.29
N VAL A 637 3.96 24.55 -1.89
CA VAL A 637 2.84 24.10 -2.74
C VAL A 637 2.49 25.18 -3.77
N SER A 638 2.51 24.85 -5.07
CA SER A 638 2.05 25.75 -6.14
C SER A 638 0.62 25.39 -6.57
N ASN A 639 -0.20 26.43 -6.77
CA ASN A 639 -1.65 26.41 -7.01
C ASN A 639 -2.05 26.13 -8.48
N ASP A 640 -1.24 25.38 -9.25
CA ASP A 640 -1.31 25.43 -10.72
C ASP A 640 -1.91 24.18 -11.41
N VAL A 641 -2.45 23.24 -10.64
CA VAL A 641 -2.83 21.90 -11.14
C VAL A 641 -4.35 21.68 -11.07
N VAL A 642 -4.98 21.50 -12.24
CA VAL A 642 -6.36 21.04 -12.38
C VAL A 642 -6.33 19.52 -12.61
N ILE A 643 -6.49 18.75 -11.54
CA ILE A 643 -6.45 17.28 -11.62
C ILE A 643 -7.80 16.77 -12.11
N VAL A 644 -7.87 16.30 -13.36
CA VAL A 644 -9.11 15.75 -13.91
C VAL A 644 -9.15 14.22 -13.93
N ASN A 645 -8.00 13.53 -13.81
CA ASN A 645 -7.95 12.08 -13.59
C ASN A 645 -6.68 11.60 -12.87
N ARG A 646 -6.65 10.36 -12.37
CA ARG A 646 -5.41 9.71 -11.87
C ARG A 646 -4.33 9.57 -12.95
N ASN A 647 -4.72 9.61 -14.24
CA ASN A 647 -3.82 9.43 -15.39
C ASN A 647 -3.72 10.64 -16.34
N VAL A 648 -4.48 11.73 -16.12
CA VAL A 648 -4.45 12.94 -16.98
C VAL A 648 -4.43 14.18 -16.09
N VAL A 649 -3.28 14.85 -16.06
CA VAL A 649 -3.06 16.08 -15.30
C VAL A 649 -3.13 17.27 -16.25
N ILE A 650 -4.15 18.12 -16.09
CA ILE A 650 -4.29 19.34 -16.88
C ILE A 650 -3.71 20.49 -16.03
N LYS A 651 -2.68 21.17 -16.53
CA LYS A 651 -2.07 22.32 -15.84
C LYS A 651 -2.46 23.61 -16.52
N ALA A 652 -2.68 24.65 -15.72
CA ALA A 652 -2.71 26.01 -16.22
C ALA A 652 -1.30 26.37 -16.70
N LYS A 653 -1.14 26.58 -18.01
CA LYS A 653 0.16 26.79 -18.67
C LYS A 653 0.54 28.27 -18.76
N THR A 654 -0.41 29.17 -18.59
CA THR A 654 -0.22 30.62 -18.71
C THR A 654 -0.78 31.33 -17.48
N THR A 655 -0.30 32.54 -17.22
CA THR A 655 -0.73 33.35 -16.07
C THR A 655 -2.25 33.59 -16.10
N SER A 656 -2.82 33.91 -17.25
CA SER A 656 -4.27 34.11 -17.44
C SER A 656 -5.08 32.85 -17.12
N GLN A 657 -4.55 31.66 -17.42
CA GLN A 657 -5.19 30.38 -17.06
C GLN A 657 -5.15 30.14 -15.54
N GLN A 658 -4.07 30.53 -14.86
CA GLN A 658 -3.95 30.41 -13.41
C GLN A 658 -4.86 31.40 -12.68
N GLU A 659 -4.98 32.62 -13.20
CA GLU A 659 -5.92 33.62 -12.71
C GLU A 659 -7.36 33.14 -12.84
N LEU A 660 -7.74 32.60 -14.00
CA LEU A 660 -9.07 32.02 -14.20
C LEU A 660 -9.35 30.87 -13.22
N PHE A 661 -8.38 29.99 -13.00
CA PHE A 661 -8.51 28.89 -12.04
C PHE A 661 -8.71 29.40 -10.60
N SER A 662 -7.93 30.38 -10.18
CA SER A 662 -8.03 30.99 -8.84
C SER A 662 -9.35 31.74 -8.66
N ALA A 663 -9.78 32.45 -9.71
CA ALA A 663 -11.03 33.18 -9.73
C ALA A 663 -12.24 32.23 -9.64
N ALA A 664 -12.24 31.14 -10.40
CA ALA A 664 -13.29 30.12 -10.40
C ALA A 664 -13.46 29.41 -9.04
N GLN A 665 -12.43 29.35 -8.21
CA GLN A 665 -12.53 28.82 -6.85
C GLN A 665 -13.19 29.80 -5.89
N THR A 666 -12.89 31.08 -6.01
CA THR A 666 -13.26 32.13 -5.05
C THR A 666 -14.55 32.88 -5.41
N HIS A 667 -14.97 32.85 -6.68
CA HIS A 667 -16.13 33.55 -7.20
C HIS A 667 -17.22 32.57 -7.65
N ASP A 668 -18.47 33.04 -7.70
CA ASP A 668 -19.62 32.26 -8.17
C ASP A 668 -19.77 32.37 -9.69
N ILE A 669 -19.38 33.50 -10.27
CA ILE A 669 -19.40 33.74 -11.71
C ILE A 669 -18.04 34.28 -12.16
N SER A 670 -17.43 33.63 -13.16
CA SER A 670 -16.16 34.08 -13.74
C SER A 670 -16.28 34.27 -15.25
N PHE A 671 -15.86 35.44 -15.73
CA PHE A 671 -15.78 35.74 -17.15
C PHE A 671 -14.36 35.50 -17.66
N ALA A 672 -14.22 34.73 -18.74
CA ALA A 672 -12.97 34.45 -19.42
C ALA A 672 -13.02 35.04 -20.83
N ILE A 673 -12.34 36.17 -21.03
CA ILE A 673 -12.47 37.00 -22.24
C ILE A 673 -11.16 37.04 -23.00
N GLY A 674 -11.13 36.64 -24.26
CA GLY A 674 -9.95 36.82 -25.11
C GLY A 674 -9.94 35.95 -26.36
N PRO A 675 -8.84 36.00 -27.15
CA PRO A 675 -8.83 35.52 -28.52
C PRO A 675 -8.98 33.99 -28.66
N ALA A 676 -9.35 33.54 -29.86
CA ALA A 676 -9.47 32.12 -30.17
C ALA A 676 -8.11 31.38 -30.08
N GLY A 677 -8.08 30.27 -29.34
CA GLY A 677 -6.87 29.44 -29.19
C GLY A 677 -6.00 29.75 -27.96
N THR A 678 -6.47 30.58 -27.03
CA THR A 678 -5.85 30.84 -25.71
C THR A 678 -6.15 29.75 -24.67
N GLY A 679 -6.97 28.75 -25.04
CA GLY A 679 -7.34 27.64 -24.17
C GLY A 679 -8.47 27.93 -23.19
N LYS A 680 -9.14 29.10 -23.28
CA LYS A 680 -10.23 29.52 -22.36
C LYS A 680 -11.35 28.49 -22.21
N THR A 681 -11.85 27.92 -23.30
CA THR A 681 -12.92 26.91 -23.28
C THR A 681 -12.42 25.60 -22.66
N PHE A 682 -11.22 25.17 -23.04
CA PHE A 682 -10.61 23.93 -22.57
C PHE A 682 -10.35 23.94 -21.06
N ILE A 683 -9.70 24.99 -20.54
CA ILE A 683 -9.40 25.10 -19.12
C ILE A 683 -10.68 25.22 -18.28
N SER A 684 -11.70 25.92 -18.76
CA SER A 684 -12.98 26.08 -18.05
C SER A 684 -13.73 24.74 -17.93
N ILE A 685 -13.70 23.91 -18.97
CA ILE A 685 -14.24 22.55 -18.91
C ILE A 685 -13.44 21.69 -17.93
N ALA A 686 -12.11 21.77 -17.92
CA ALA A 686 -11.28 21.06 -16.96
C ALA A 686 -11.60 21.45 -15.51
N ILE A 687 -11.79 22.74 -15.23
CA ILE A 687 -12.19 23.25 -13.91
C ILE A 687 -13.56 22.71 -13.50
N ALA A 688 -14.54 22.76 -14.41
CA ALA A 688 -15.89 22.29 -14.14
C ALA A 688 -15.93 20.77 -13.89
N VAL A 689 -15.20 19.98 -14.67
CA VAL A 689 -15.09 18.54 -14.46
C VAL A 689 -14.35 18.20 -13.16
N ALA A 690 -13.30 18.95 -12.80
CA ALA A 690 -12.65 18.79 -11.50
C ALA A 690 -13.64 19.01 -10.35
N ALA A 691 -14.41 20.10 -10.41
CA ALA A 691 -15.47 20.39 -9.43
C ALA A 691 -16.55 19.30 -9.37
N LEU A 692 -16.92 18.69 -10.50
CA LEU A 692 -17.84 17.54 -10.54
C LEU A 692 -17.26 16.31 -9.84
N LYS A 693 -15.98 16.02 -10.07
CA LYS A 693 -15.31 14.83 -9.50
C LYS A 693 -15.04 14.97 -8.00
N GLU A 694 -14.70 16.18 -7.56
CA GLU A 694 -14.55 16.52 -6.14
C GLU A 694 -15.90 16.65 -5.42
N LYS A 695 -17.02 16.44 -6.14
CA LYS A 695 -18.39 16.55 -5.64
C LYS A 695 -18.74 17.95 -5.11
N VAL A 696 -18.01 18.98 -5.57
CA VAL A 696 -18.36 20.39 -5.34
C VAL A 696 -19.65 20.74 -6.05
N VAL A 697 -19.86 20.16 -7.23
CA VAL A 697 -21.13 20.20 -7.98
C VAL A 697 -21.57 18.78 -8.33
N GLN A 698 -22.86 18.60 -8.62
CA GLN A 698 -23.47 17.33 -9.02
C GLN A 698 -23.75 17.26 -10.53
N LYS A 699 -23.72 18.40 -11.22
CA LYS A 699 -24.13 18.49 -12.63
C LYS A 699 -23.30 19.52 -13.40
N LEU A 700 -23.04 19.25 -14.68
CA LEU A 700 -22.45 20.21 -15.63
C LEU A 700 -23.46 20.57 -16.71
N ILE A 701 -23.61 21.87 -16.96
CA ILE A 701 -24.45 22.40 -18.04
C ILE A 701 -23.57 23.23 -18.95
N LEU A 702 -23.39 22.80 -20.20
CA LEU A 702 -22.66 23.56 -21.21
C LEU A 702 -23.66 24.12 -22.21
N ALA A 703 -23.63 25.43 -22.40
CA ALA A 703 -24.51 26.14 -23.30
C ALA A 703 -23.70 26.92 -24.34
N ARG A 704 -24.24 26.99 -25.56
CA ARG A 704 -23.72 27.85 -26.64
C ARG A 704 -24.88 28.56 -27.34
N PRO A 705 -24.79 29.87 -27.65
CA PRO A 705 -25.78 30.55 -28.46
C PRO A 705 -25.77 30.01 -29.89
N ALA A 706 -26.95 29.83 -30.47
CA ALA A 706 -27.08 29.47 -31.89
C ALA A 706 -26.96 30.74 -32.74
N ILE A 707 -26.12 30.70 -33.78
CA ILE A 707 -25.92 31.81 -34.71
C ILE A 707 -26.26 31.27 -36.10
N GLU A 708 -27.12 31.98 -36.81
CA GLU A 708 -27.44 31.67 -38.19
C GLU A 708 -26.29 32.19 -39.08
N ALA A 709 -25.30 31.32 -39.32
CA ALA A 709 -24.17 31.63 -40.18
C ALA A 709 -24.60 31.60 -41.66
N GLY A 710 -25.25 32.67 -42.12
CA GLY A 710 -25.51 32.94 -43.54
C GLY A 710 -26.64 32.15 -44.21
N GLU A 711 -27.06 31.00 -43.66
CA GLU A 711 -28.27 30.28 -44.09
C GLU A 711 -29.25 30.11 -42.92
N ASN A 712 -30.54 30.37 -43.14
CA ASN A 712 -31.56 30.13 -42.13
C ASN A 712 -31.53 28.64 -41.73
N LEU A 713 -31.48 28.34 -40.44
CA LEU A 713 -31.52 26.96 -39.91
C LEU A 713 -32.72 26.15 -40.46
N GLY A 714 -33.73 26.84 -40.99
CA GLY A 714 -34.88 26.26 -41.70
C GLY A 714 -34.55 25.40 -42.93
N PHE A 715 -33.42 25.59 -43.64
CA PHE A 715 -33.18 24.96 -44.96
C PHE A 715 -32.47 23.59 -44.97
N LEU A 716 -31.83 23.18 -43.87
CA LEU A 716 -31.22 21.84 -43.78
C LEU A 716 -32.30 20.75 -43.63
N PRO A 717 -32.23 19.58 -44.30
CA PRO A 717 -33.14 18.46 -44.03
C PRO A 717 -32.79 17.77 -42.69
N GLY A 718 -33.78 17.43 -41.87
CA GLY A 718 -33.58 16.72 -40.59
C GLY A 718 -34.30 17.36 -39.39
N GLU A 719 -34.26 16.71 -38.22
CA GLU A 719 -34.83 17.27 -36.98
C GLU A 719 -34.02 18.47 -36.47
N ILE A 720 -34.68 19.40 -35.76
CA ILE A 720 -34.05 20.63 -35.23
C ILE A 720 -32.81 20.32 -34.36
N SER A 721 -32.82 19.21 -33.64
CA SER A 721 -31.68 18.70 -32.86
C SER A 721 -30.46 18.39 -33.73
N GLN A 722 -30.65 17.68 -34.85
CA GLN A 722 -29.60 17.30 -35.79
C GLN A 722 -28.99 18.51 -36.51
N LYS A 723 -29.76 19.59 -36.65
CA LYS A 723 -29.29 20.84 -37.28
C LYS A 723 -28.40 21.67 -36.35
N ILE A 724 -28.58 21.56 -35.03
CA ILE A 724 -27.84 22.35 -34.05
C ILE A 724 -26.59 21.60 -33.55
N GLU A 725 -26.60 20.27 -33.66
CA GLU A 725 -25.50 19.39 -33.23
C GLU A 725 -24.10 19.79 -33.75
N PRO A 726 -23.91 20.19 -35.03
CA PRO A 726 -22.59 20.63 -35.51
C PRO A 726 -22.02 21.82 -34.75
N TYR A 727 -22.86 22.73 -34.27
CA TYR A 727 -22.45 23.91 -33.49
C TYR A 727 -22.05 23.56 -32.06
N LEU A 728 -22.57 22.45 -31.52
CA LEU A 728 -22.26 21.98 -30.17
C LEU A 728 -21.06 21.02 -30.15
N LYS A 729 -20.69 20.44 -31.30
CA LYS A 729 -19.61 19.46 -31.44
C LYS A 729 -18.28 19.85 -30.77
N PRO A 730 -17.78 21.10 -30.85
CA PRO A 730 -16.54 21.47 -30.18
C PRO A 730 -16.57 21.31 -28.65
N LEU A 731 -17.75 21.42 -28.01
CA LEU A 731 -17.90 21.17 -26.59
C LEU A 731 -17.85 19.68 -26.27
N TYR A 732 -18.41 18.82 -27.13
CA TYR A 732 -18.29 17.36 -27.01
C TYR A 732 -16.83 16.92 -27.15
N ASP A 733 -16.12 17.41 -28.17
CA ASP A 733 -14.71 17.09 -28.40
C ASP A 733 -13.83 17.48 -27.19
N ALA A 734 -14.11 18.64 -26.57
CA ALA A 734 -13.39 19.09 -25.38
C ALA A 734 -13.67 18.23 -24.14
N ILE A 735 -14.89 17.71 -24.00
CA ILE A 735 -15.24 16.77 -22.92
C ILE A 735 -14.55 15.41 -23.14
N GLU A 736 -14.48 14.93 -24.39
CA GLU A 736 -13.78 13.69 -24.77
C GLU A 736 -12.28 13.72 -24.44
N TYR A 737 -11.67 14.88 -24.51
CA TYR A 737 -10.27 15.03 -24.10
C TYR A 737 -10.07 14.94 -22.58
N VAL A 738 -11.09 15.31 -21.80
CA VAL A 738 -10.99 15.53 -20.36
C VAL A 738 -11.52 14.32 -19.56
N LEU A 739 -12.44 13.53 -20.12
CA LEU A 739 -13.06 12.37 -19.49
C LEU A 739 -12.79 11.06 -20.26
N PRO A 740 -12.66 9.91 -19.57
CA PRO A 740 -12.62 8.61 -20.24
C PRO A 740 -13.94 8.29 -20.95
N GLN A 741 -13.86 7.64 -22.13
CA GLN A 741 -15.01 7.25 -22.97
C GLN A 741 -16.14 6.53 -22.18
N GLU A 742 -15.80 5.61 -21.29
CA GLU A 742 -16.77 4.89 -20.44
C GLU A 742 -17.59 5.83 -19.55
N LYS A 743 -16.94 6.85 -18.98
CA LYS A 743 -17.58 7.83 -18.09
C LYS A 743 -18.42 8.84 -18.86
N ILE A 744 -18.00 9.18 -20.08
CA ILE A 744 -18.73 10.10 -20.96
C ILE A 744 -20.11 9.53 -21.26
N LYS A 745 -20.18 8.29 -21.72
CA LYS A 745 -21.44 7.61 -22.01
C LYS A 745 -22.35 7.59 -20.79
N GLU A 746 -21.82 7.19 -19.63
CA GLU A 746 -22.56 7.17 -18.35
C GLU A 746 -23.11 8.56 -17.98
N TYR A 747 -22.28 9.60 -18.07
CA TYR A 747 -22.64 10.95 -17.62
C TYR A 747 -23.66 11.62 -18.54
N PHE A 748 -23.60 11.38 -19.85
CA PHE A 748 -24.61 11.85 -20.79
C PHE A 748 -25.94 11.11 -20.63
N GLU A 749 -25.91 9.77 -20.52
CA GLU A 749 -27.13 8.95 -20.31
C GLU A 749 -27.84 9.33 -19.00
N LYS A 750 -27.09 9.56 -17.92
CA LYS A 750 -27.63 9.98 -16.61
C LYS A 750 -27.96 11.48 -16.54
N LYS A 751 -27.74 12.26 -17.60
CA LYS A 751 -27.88 13.73 -17.63
C LYS A 751 -27.11 14.43 -16.51
N ILE A 752 -25.94 13.90 -16.15
CA ILE A 752 -24.95 14.53 -15.25
C ILE A 752 -24.21 15.61 -16.02
N ILE A 753 -23.92 15.37 -17.30
CA ILE A 753 -23.43 16.39 -18.24
C ILE A 753 -24.52 16.63 -19.28
N GLU A 754 -24.91 17.88 -19.46
CA GLU A 754 -25.82 18.31 -20.53
C GLU A 754 -25.12 19.36 -21.40
N VAL A 755 -25.12 19.14 -22.71
CA VAL A 755 -24.70 20.13 -23.71
C VAL A 755 -25.96 20.59 -24.43
N VAL A 756 -26.33 21.87 -24.31
CA VAL A 756 -27.61 22.40 -24.78
C VAL A 756 -27.47 23.72 -25.54
N PRO A 757 -28.36 24.01 -26.51
CA PRO A 757 -28.48 25.36 -27.05
C PRO A 757 -28.91 26.34 -25.97
N LEU A 758 -28.39 27.57 -25.99
CA LEU A 758 -28.69 28.60 -24.98
C LEU A 758 -30.20 28.84 -24.80
N ALA A 759 -30.99 28.76 -25.88
CA ALA A 759 -32.44 28.95 -25.83
C ALA A 759 -33.17 27.95 -24.90
N PHE A 760 -32.61 26.74 -24.71
CA PHE A 760 -33.21 25.69 -23.86
C PHE A 760 -32.95 25.89 -22.37
N MET A 761 -32.25 26.95 -22.00
CA MET A 761 -32.03 27.34 -20.60
C MET A 761 -33.25 28.07 -20.01
N ARG A 762 -34.17 28.56 -20.84
CA ARG A 762 -35.32 29.36 -20.41
C ARG A 762 -36.23 28.56 -19.47
N GLY A 763 -36.61 29.17 -18.34
CA GLY A 763 -37.54 28.57 -17.39
C GLY A 763 -36.95 27.47 -16.50
N ARG A 764 -35.66 27.12 -16.67
CA ARG A 764 -34.96 26.17 -15.78
C ARG A 764 -34.34 26.91 -14.59
N THR A 765 -33.92 26.21 -13.55
CA THR A 765 -33.02 26.74 -12.51
C THR A 765 -32.07 25.60 -12.15
N PHE A 766 -30.77 25.87 -12.11
CA PHE A 766 -29.76 24.85 -11.90
C PHE A 766 -29.10 25.03 -10.54
N SER A 767 -29.39 24.13 -9.61
CA SER A 767 -28.73 24.03 -8.29
C SER A 767 -27.70 22.91 -8.30
N ASN A 768 -26.66 23.04 -7.47
CA ASN A 768 -25.51 22.13 -7.42
C ASN A 768 -24.89 21.90 -8.81
N ALA A 769 -24.84 22.93 -9.65
CA ALA A 769 -24.41 22.79 -11.04
C ALA A 769 -23.22 23.71 -11.36
N TYR A 770 -22.35 23.26 -12.27
CA TYR A 770 -21.40 24.13 -12.94
C TYR A 770 -21.91 24.47 -14.32
N MET A 771 -22.15 25.76 -14.57
CA MET A 771 -22.72 26.26 -15.82
C MET A 771 -21.63 26.90 -16.68
N LEU A 772 -21.49 26.47 -17.92
CA LEU A 772 -20.53 27.01 -18.88
C LEU A 772 -21.28 27.64 -20.05
N LEU A 773 -20.99 28.91 -20.37
CA LEU A 773 -21.50 29.56 -21.58
C LEU A 773 -20.33 29.86 -22.51
N ASP A 774 -20.23 29.11 -23.61
CA ASP A 774 -19.19 29.29 -24.63
C ASP A 774 -19.69 30.17 -25.78
N GLU A 775 -18.76 30.84 -26.48
CA GLU A 775 -19.05 31.88 -27.47
C GLU A 775 -20.05 32.95 -27.00
N ALA A 776 -19.87 33.40 -25.76
CA ALA A 776 -20.80 34.33 -25.12
C ALA A 776 -20.92 35.69 -25.81
N GLN A 777 -19.96 36.07 -26.66
CA GLN A 777 -20.05 37.29 -27.47
C GLN A 777 -21.23 37.27 -28.45
N ASN A 778 -21.71 36.07 -28.78
CA ASN A 778 -22.84 35.84 -29.68
C ASN A 778 -24.17 35.65 -28.94
N ALA A 779 -24.21 35.89 -27.63
CA ALA A 779 -25.45 36.00 -26.87
C ALA A 779 -25.91 37.46 -26.81
N THR A 780 -27.20 37.70 -27.01
CA THR A 780 -27.79 39.04 -26.82
C THR A 780 -27.83 39.43 -25.34
N SER A 781 -27.98 40.72 -25.03
CA SER A 781 -28.22 41.23 -23.67
C SER A 781 -29.29 40.44 -22.90
N MET A 782 -30.41 40.13 -23.57
CA MET A 782 -31.52 39.39 -22.99
C MET A 782 -31.14 37.94 -22.70
N GLN A 783 -30.38 37.30 -23.59
CA GLN A 783 -29.91 35.92 -23.40
C GLN A 783 -28.85 35.81 -22.31
N MET A 784 -27.92 36.78 -22.20
CA MET A 784 -26.95 36.84 -21.11
C MET A 784 -27.65 36.97 -19.75
N LYS A 785 -28.61 37.90 -19.63
CA LYS A 785 -29.45 38.04 -18.43
C LYS A 785 -30.23 36.77 -18.13
N MET A 786 -30.79 36.14 -19.16
CA MET A 786 -31.51 34.87 -19.01
C MET A 786 -30.58 33.78 -18.45
N PHE A 787 -29.38 33.61 -18.98
CA PHE A 787 -28.40 32.60 -18.53
C PHE A 787 -27.99 32.82 -17.06
N ILE A 788 -27.56 34.03 -16.71
CA ILE A 788 -27.07 34.33 -15.35
C ILE A 788 -28.18 34.12 -14.31
N THR A 789 -29.42 34.50 -14.63
CA THR A 789 -30.57 34.30 -13.73
C THR A 789 -31.01 32.84 -13.58
N ARG A 790 -30.35 31.88 -14.25
CA ARG A 790 -30.56 30.45 -14.04
C ARG A 790 -29.67 29.83 -12.97
N LEU A 791 -28.66 30.56 -12.48
CA LEU A 791 -27.76 30.09 -11.44
C LEU A 791 -28.50 29.93 -10.10
N GLY A 792 -28.61 28.69 -9.61
CA GLY A 792 -29.25 28.35 -8.35
C GLY A 792 -28.26 28.16 -7.20
N GLN A 793 -28.74 27.71 -6.03
CA GLN A 793 -27.87 27.48 -4.86
C GLN A 793 -26.73 26.50 -5.16
N HIS A 794 -25.57 26.75 -4.52
CA HIS A 794 -24.35 25.93 -4.63
C HIS A 794 -23.91 25.67 -6.08
N SER A 795 -24.13 26.65 -6.95
CA SER A 795 -23.80 26.55 -8.38
C SER A 795 -22.80 27.63 -8.74
N LYS A 796 -21.95 27.33 -9.72
CA LYS A 796 -20.95 28.25 -10.25
C LYS A 796 -21.11 28.38 -11.76
N ALA A 797 -20.65 29.48 -12.33
CA ALA A 797 -20.63 29.68 -13.76
C ALA A 797 -19.31 30.22 -14.29
N ILE A 798 -18.88 29.72 -15.46
CA ILE A 798 -17.84 30.38 -16.27
C ILE A 798 -18.44 30.78 -17.62
N ILE A 799 -18.29 32.04 -17.98
CA ILE A 799 -18.75 32.62 -19.25
C ILE A 799 -17.52 32.94 -20.10
N MET A 800 -17.43 32.35 -21.29
CA MET A 800 -16.25 32.42 -22.16
C MET A 800 -16.61 33.09 -23.48
N GLY A 801 -15.77 34.01 -23.96
CA GLY A 801 -16.00 34.62 -25.26
C GLY A 801 -14.86 35.52 -25.74
N ASP A 802 -15.00 36.05 -26.94
CA ASP A 802 -14.08 36.99 -27.57
C ASP A 802 -14.84 38.23 -28.03
N ILE A 803 -14.68 39.36 -27.33
CA ILE A 803 -15.36 40.62 -27.66
C ILE A 803 -15.01 41.10 -29.08
N SER A 804 -13.84 40.71 -29.62
CA SER A 804 -13.42 41.09 -30.97
C SER A 804 -14.10 40.32 -32.10
N GLN A 805 -14.83 39.23 -31.78
CA GLN A 805 -15.44 38.30 -32.76
C GLN A 805 -16.96 38.20 -32.56
N THR A 806 -17.66 39.33 -32.64
CA THR A 806 -19.13 39.37 -32.53
C THR A 806 -19.78 39.11 -33.88
N ASP A 807 -20.55 38.04 -33.99
CA ASP A 807 -21.28 37.62 -35.21
C ASP A 807 -22.77 38.05 -35.19
N LEU A 808 -23.18 38.84 -34.19
CA LEU A 808 -24.53 39.38 -34.10
C LEU A 808 -24.79 40.46 -35.16
N PRO A 809 -26.02 40.59 -35.69
CA PRO A 809 -26.40 41.71 -36.55
C PRO A 809 -26.12 43.05 -35.88
N SER A 810 -25.75 44.07 -36.66
CA SER A 810 -25.40 45.41 -36.15
C SER A 810 -26.50 46.11 -35.34
N SER A 811 -27.75 45.65 -35.43
CA SER A 811 -28.89 46.12 -34.64
C SER A 811 -28.98 45.53 -33.22
N GLN A 812 -28.18 44.51 -32.89
CA GLN A 812 -28.21 43.83 -31.60
C GLN A 812 -26.91 44.03 -30.82
N VAL A 813 -27.03 44.36 -29.54
CA VAL A 813 -25.89 44.52 -28.63
C VAL A 813 -25.47 43.16 -28.07
N SER A 814 -24.17 42.88 -28.09
CA SER A 814 -23.59 41.70 -27.44
C SER A 814 -23.75 41.79 -25.93
N GLY A 815 -24.38 40.77 -25.34
CA GLY A 815 -24.56 40.65 -23.91
C GLY A 815 -23.25 40.48 -23.15
N LEU A 816 -22.18 39.96 -23.79
CA LEU A 816 -20.86 39.88 -23.17
C LEU A 816 -20.23 41.27 -23.00
N THR A 817 -20.26 42.10 -24.05
CA THR A 817 -19.73 43.46 -24.03
C THR A 817 -20.46 44.34 -23.00
N GLU A 818 -21.78 44.19 -22.92
CA GLU A 818 -22.59 44.89 -21.93
C GLU A 818 -22.31 44.40 -20.49
N ALA A 819 -22.17 43.08 -20.29
CA ALA A 819 -21.89 42.47 -18.98
C ALA A 819 -20.57 42.96 -18.36
N VAL A 820 -19.52 43.18 -19.16
CA VAL A 820 -18.25 43.75 -18.68
C VAL A 820 -18.43 45.13 -18.04
N THR A 821 -19.37 45.92 -18.54
CA THR A 821 -19.65 47.26 -18.03
C THR A 821 -20.60 47.20 -16.84
N LEU A 822 -21.66 46.38 -16.92
CA LEU A 822 -22.71 46.30 -15.90
C LEU A 822 -22.29 45.56 -14.62
N PHE A 823 -21.48 44.51 -14.72
CA PHE A 823 -21.20 43.61 -13.58
C PHE A 823 -19.87 43.87 -12.87
N LYS A 824 -19.13 44.90 -13.29
CA LYS A 824 -17.79 45.23 -12.75
C LYS A 824 -17.77 45.48 -11.24
N SER A 825 -18.88 45.92 -10.66
CA SER A 825 -19.01 46.24 -9.22
C SER A 825 -19.70 45.16 -8.38
N ILE A 826 -20.14 44.04 -8.98
CA ILE A 826 -20.89 43.00 -8.28
C ILE A 826 -19.92 42.05 -7.57
N LYS A 827 -20.03 41.96 -6.23
CA LYS A 827 -19.25 41.00 -5.43
C LYS A 827 -19.62 39.56 -5.83
N GLY A 828 -18.61 38.71 -6.01
CA GLY A 828 -18.79 37.32 -6.46
C GLY A 828 -18.72 37.12 -7.98
N ILE A 829 -18.50 38.20 -8.75
CA ILE A 829 -18.23 38.14 -10.19
C ILE A 829 -16.78 38.57 -10.49
N SER A 830 -16.06 37.78 -11.28
CA SER A 830 -14.67 38.07 -11.70
C SER A 830 -14.53 38.17 -13.21
N PHE A 831 -13.53 38.93 -13.68
CA PHE A 831 -13.18 39.04 -15.10
C PHE A 831 -11.70 38.72 -15.29
N THR A 832 -11.40 37.72 -16.11
CA THR A 832 -10.05 37.31 -16.49
C THR A 832 -9.87 37.53 -18.00
N TYR A 833 -8.83 38.27 -18.37
CA TYR A 833 -8.55 38.65 -19.76
C TYR A 833 -7.39 37.82 -20.29
N PHE A 834 -7.61 37.14 -21.42
CA PHE A 834 -6.61 36.39 -22.16
C PHE A 834 -6.12 37.23 -23.34
N ASP A 835 -4.84 37.13 -23.66
CA ASP A 835 -4.23 37.86 -24.77
C ASP A 835 -3.60 36.95 -25.83
N LYS A 836 -2.91 37.53 -26.82
CA LYS A 836 -2.24 36.75 -27.88
C LYS A 836 -1.07 35.90 -27.37
N THR A 837 -0.46 36.26 -26.24
CA THR A 837 0.65 35.50 -25.63
C THR A 837 0.16 34.19 -25.01
N ASP A 838 -1.13 34.11 -24.67
CA ASP A 838 -1.78 32.88 -24.18
C ASP A 838 -2.05 31.83 -25.26
N VAL A 839 -1.82 32.13 -26.53
CA VAL A 839 -2.18 31.24 -27.66
C VAL A 839 -1.21 30.06 -27.76
N LEU A 840 -1.60 28.91 -27.22
CA LEU A 840 -0.82 27.67 -27.23
C LEU A 840 -1.12 26.82 -28.47
N ARG A 841 -0.66 27.27 -29.64
CA ARG A 841 -0.75 26.51 -30.90
C ARG A 841 0.60 25.95 -31.32
N HIS A 842 0.58 24.87 -32.10
CA HIS A 842 1.76 24.31 -32.73
C HIS A 842 2.53 25.39 -33.51
N LYS A 843 3.87 25.35 -33.48
CA LYS A 843 4.75 26.38 -34.06
C LYS A 843 4.36 26.75 -35.50
N ILE A 844 4.13 25.73 -36.35
CA ILE A 844 3.71 25.90 -37.75
C ILE A 844 2.40 26.70 -37.88
N VAL A 845 1.43 26.47 -36.99
CA VAL A 845 0.14 27.19 -37.04
C VAL A 845 0.34 28.67 -36.69
N ARG A 846 1.24 28.98 -35.74
CA ARG A 846 1.62 30.36 -35.43
C ARG A 846 2.32 31.04 -36.62
N ASP A 847 3.23 30.32 -37.28
CA ASP A 847 3.98 30.82 -38.44
C ASP A 847 3.04 31.11 -39.63
N VAL A 848 2.04 30.25 -39.87
CA VAL A 848 1.00 30.46 -40.90
C VAL A 848 0.13 31.67 -40.59
N ILE A 849 -0.36 31.80 -39.34
CA ILE A 849 -1.17 32.96 -38.93
C ILE A 849 -0.38 34.26 -39.10
N ALA A 850 0.90 34.28 -38.70
CA ALA A 850 1.78 35.43 -38.85
C ALA A 850 2.02 35.82 -40.33
N ALA A 851 2.05 34.84 -41.24
CA ALA A 851 2.18 35.09 -42.68
C ALA A 851 0.91 35.74 -43.27
N TYR A 852 -0.29 35.33 -42.83
CA TYR A 852 -1.55 35.97 -43.25
C TYR A 852 -1.74 37.36 -42.64
N GLU A 853 -1.40 37.57 -41.35
CA GLU A 853 -1.47 38.88 -40.70
C GLU A 853 -0.49 39.90 -41.34
N LYS A 854 0.65 39.45 -41.87
CA LYS A 854 1.59 40.29 -42.64
C LYS A 854 1.06 40.73 -44.01
N LYS A 855 0.08 40.03 -44.57
CA LYS A 855 -0.54 40.37 -45.87
C LYS A 855 -1.74 41.30 -45.71
N SER A 856 -2.39 41.31 -44.54
CA SER A 856 -3.55 42.15 -44.23
C SER A 856 -3.19 43.51 -43.63
N LYS A 857 -1.91 43.73 -43.29
CA LYS A 857 -1.32 45.06 -43.03
C LYS A 857 -0.65 45.55 -44.30
#